data_AF-A0A935DU93-F1
#
_entry.id   AF-A0A935DU93-F1
#
_cell.length_a   1.000
_cell.length_b   1.000
_cell.length_c   1.000
_cell.angle_alpha   90.00
_cell.angle_beta   90.00
_cell.angle_gamma   90.00
#
_symmetry.space_group_name_H-M   'P 1'
#
loop_
_entity.id
_entity.type
_entity.pdbx_description
1 polymer ?
#
loop_
_entity_poly.entity_id
_entity_poly.type
_entity_poly.pdbx_seq_one_letter_code
_entity_poly.pdbx_strand_id
1 'polypeptide(L)'
;MNCTRVVSRLATPIIFSIAVVAGASLALAQQPPSAAKGAPAVHQAEVAQANAAGGLAEQLVRGKEAFNNACSACHQEDGKGLPGAFPPLAQSDYLKADPKRALQIVLHGLEGKIVVNGKEFDSIMPPMTQLSDQEIADILTYVNNSWGNKGAAVGPTQVAAVRSGPSPSKTASSPTEHPGTSVAEMKYQGAPSTIDASQADVVMTPGAPNMTTAEFDQAKEIYFQRCAGCHGVLRKGATGKPLTPDITQKRGTDYLKVFITVGSPAGMPSWGKSGELTPAQVDLMARYVQHAPPTPPEFGMQEMRDTWKVLIPTDQRPKTKQNSYNIKNIFVVTLRDSGEVALIDGDTKQIINIVKTGYAVHISRLSHSGRYVYTIGRDARIDLIDLWMEKPAIVAEIKVGLEARSVETSKYKGFEDKYAIAGAYWPPQFVIMDGESLEPKKIVSTRGVTVDTQEYHPEPRVAAIVASHEHPEFIVNVKETGKILLVNYEDIDNLKTIEIGAARFLHDGGWDVTKRYFLTAANQSDKIAVVDSREQKLTALVDVDKIPHPGRGANFVDPKFGPVWVTSALGNDKVTLIGTDPEKHPDNAWKVVRVLKGQGGGSLFVKTHPKSKHLYVDTALNPDPKISQSVAVFDINNLDKPFKVLPIAEWANLGPGPKRVVQPEFNMGGDEVWFSVWNGMEEKSALVIVDDKTLKLKAVIDDPRIVTPTGKFNVNNTVDDVY
;
A
#
# COMPACT_ATOMS: atom_id res chain seq x y z
N MET A 1 -11.34 -54.87 12.41
CA MET A 1 -11.70 -55.57 13.66
C MET A 1 -10.72 -55.13 14.76
N ASN A 2 -11.25 -54.73 15.93
CA ASN A 2 -10.77 -54.84 17.33
C ASN A 2 -9.24 -54.95 17.64
N CYS A 3 -8.66 -54.45 18.75
CA CYS A 3 -9.14 -53.60 19.87
C CYS A 3 -7.97 -53.12 20.77
N THR A 4 -8.15 -51.96 21.42
CA THR A 4 -7.90 -51.65 22.86
C THR A 4 -6.56 -52.01 23.58
N ARG A 5 -5.74 -50.98 23.86
CA ARG A 5 -5.34 -50.39 25.20
C ARG A 5 -4.98 -51.28 26.44
N VAL A 6 -4.05 -50.73 27.28
CA VAL A 6 -4.06 -50.59 28.79
C VAL A 6 -3.07 -51.37 29.75
N VAL A 7 -2.07 -50.62 30.30
CA VAL A 7 -1.70 -50.40 31.75
C VAL A 7 -1.05 -51.48 32.66
N SER A 8 0.01 -51.11 33.43
CA SER A 8 0.03 -51.04 34.93
C SER A 8 1.42 -51.02 35.65
N ARG A 9 1.38 -50.60 36.94
CA ARG A 9 2.37 -50.69 38.06
C ARG A 9 3.33 -49.49 38.23
N LEU A 10 3.36 -48.66 39.30
CA LEU A 10 3.00 -48.64 40.75
C LEU A 10 4.05 -49.17 41.78
N ALA A 11 4.39 -48.23 42.70
CA ALA A 11 4.65 -48.35 44.15
C ALA A 11 6.08 -48.56 44.76
N THR A 12 6.36 -47.70 45.75
CA THR A 12 7.46 -47.59 46.77
C THR A 12 7.25 -48.58 47.97
N PRO A 13 7.91 -48.58 49.19
CA PRO A 13 8.49 -47.48 50.02
C PRO A 13 9.68 -47.80 51.02
N ILE A 14 9.94 -46.89 52.00
CA ILE A 14 10.62 -47.03 53.35
C ILE A 14 12.19 -46.92 53.39
N ILE A 15 12.92 -45.96 54.05
CA ILE A 15 12.95 -45.32 55.42
C ILE A 15 13.87 -46.14 56.41
N PHE A 16 14.76 -45.66 57.32
CA PHE A 16 15.03 -44.39 58.09
C PHE A 16 16.51 -44.30 58.60
N SER A 17 17.09 -43.11 58.93
CA SER A 17 17.76 -42.77 60.26
C SER A 17 18.68 -41.52 60.28
N ILE A 18 18.87 -40.90 61.47
CA ILE A 18 19.54 -39.61 61.75
C ILE A 18 20.68 -39.76 62.79
N ALA A 19 21.73 -38.92 62.76
CA ALA A 19 22.62 -38.63 63.90
C ALA A 19 23.15 -37.17 63.89
N VAL A 20 23.61 -36.67 65.04
CA VAL A 20 23.84 -35.24 65.39
C VAL A 20 25.20 -35.07 66.10
N VAL A 21 25.83 -33.86 66.07
CA VAL A 21 26.51 -33.15 67.20
C VAL A 21 27.27 -31.89 66.69
N ALA A 22 27.49 -30.89 67.57
CA ALA A 22 28.02 -29.55 67.28
C ALA A 22 29.32 -29.21 68.05
N GLY A 23 29.99 -28.10 67.72
CA GLY A 23 31.09 -27.51 68.51
C GLY A 23 32.03 -26.58 67.71
N ALA A 24 32.55 -25.50 68.32
CA ALA A 24 33.33 -24.43 67.67
C ALA A 24 34.70 -24.16 68.33
N SER A 25 35.65 -23.49 67.65
CA SER A 25 36.41 -22.31 68.16
C SER A 25 37.64 -21.83 67.32
N LEU A 26 37.63 -20.52 67.02
CA LEU A 26 38.69 -19.49 66.85
C LEU A 26 40.19 -19.77 66.50
N ALA A 27 40.62 -19.14 65.38
CA ALA A 27 41.53 -17.96 65.29
C ALA A 27 43.06 -18.05 64.93
N LEU A 28 43.51 -16.89 64.39
CA LEU A 28 44.85 -16.37 64.04
C LEU A 28 45.56 -16.71 62.71
N ALA A 29 45.33 -15.77 61.78
CA ALA A 29 46.05 -15.34 60.57
C ALA A 29 47.59 -15.46 60.47
N GLN A 30 48.06 -15.58 59.21
CA GLN A 30 49.11 -14.72 58.62
C GLN A 30 48.97 -14.63 57.07
N GLN A 31 49.34 -13.50 56.50
CA GLN A 31 49.36 -13.10 55.06
C GLN A 31 50.70 -12.32 54.83
N PRO A 32 51.14 -11.89 53.61
CA PRO A 32 50.52 -11.86 52.26
C PRO A 32 51.49 -12.46 51.18
N PRO A 33 51.53 -12.10 49.86
CA PRO A 33 50.63 -11.26 49.02
C PRO A 33 50.24 -11.82 47.62
N SER A 34 49.09 -11.37 47.10
CA SER A 34 48.94 -10.72 45.77
C SER A 34 47.47 -10.35 45.53
N ALA A 35 47.19 -9.37 44.67
CA ALA A 35 45.92 -8.66 44.63
C ALA A 35 45.00 -9.04 43.45
N ALA A 36 43.67 -9.09 43.70
CA ALA A 36 42.63 -8.56 42.81
C ALA A 36 41.21 -8.70 43.42
N LYS A 37 40.55 -7.57 43.75
CA LYS A 37 39.10 -7.24 43.60
C LYS A 37 38.65 -6.16 44.59
N GLY A 38 37.81 -5.22 44.13
CA GLY A 38 37.28 -4.15 44.98
C GLY A 38 36.38 -3.11 44.29
N ALA A 39 35.59 -3.51 43.26
CA ALA A 39 34.81 -2.59 42.43
C ALA A 39 33.27 -2.49 42.66
N PRO A 40 32.68 -2.67 43.87
CA PRO A 40 31.23 -2.44 44.07
C PRO A 40 30.86 -1.12 44.76
N ALA A 41 31.81 -0.38 45.35
CA ALA A 41 31.50 0.73 46.26
C ALA A 41 31.27 2.10 45.58
N VAL A 42 31.90 2.35 44.42
CA VAL A 42 31.85 3.68 43.77
C VAL A 42 30.57 3.86 42.95
N HIS A 43 30.15 2.82 42.22
CA HIS A 43 29.02 2.89 41.30
C HIS A 43 27.66 3.09 41.99
N GLN A 44 27.47 2.57 43.21
CA GLN A 44 26.22 2.81 43.97
C GLN A 44 26.10 4.25 44.50
N ALA A 45 27.22 4.95 44.73
CA ALA A 45 27.19 6.36 45.13
C ALA A 45 26.81 7.27 43.96
N GLU A 46 27.34 7.00 42.75
CA GLU A 46 27.00 7.73 41.53
C GLU A 46 25.54 7.52 41.12
N VAL A 47 25.03 6.28 41.22
CA VAL A 47 23.61 5.95 40.93
C VAL A 47 22.66 6.56 41.98
N ALA A 48 23.10 6.71 43.24
CA ALA A 48 22.32 7.44 44.24
C ALA A 48 22.29 8.96 43.96
N GLN A 49 23.39 9.56 43.49
CA GLN A 49 23.44 10.98 43.13
C GLN A 49 22.67 11.31 41.84
N ALA A 50 22.60 10.39 40.87
CA ALA A 50 21.81 10.58 39.66
C ALA A 50 20.29 10.71 39.91
N ASN A 51 19.79 10.20 41.05
CA ASN A 51 18.39 10.36 41.47
C ASN A 51 18.10 11.68 42.21
N ALA A 52 19.10 12.55 42.41
CA ALA A 52 19.03 13.71 43.30
C ALA A 52 19.10 15.09 42.60
N ALA A 53 19.05 15.14 41.26
CA ALA A 53 18.96 16.38 40.49
C ALA A 53 17.77 16.31 39.52
N GLY A 54 16.71 17.07 39.80
CA GLY A 54 15.41 17.01 39.10
C GLY A 54 14.40 16.00 39.67
N GLY A 55 14.59 15.59 40.93
CA GLY A 55 13.90 14.46 41.57
C GLY A 55 12.36 14.56 41.59
N LEU A 56 11.71 13.65 40.87
CA LEU A 56 10.27 13.38 40.77
C LEU A 56 9.36 14.56 40.38
N ALA A 57 9.37 15.69 41.09
CA ALA A 57 8.47 16.81 40.83
C ALA A 57 8.61 17.37 39.40
N GLU A 58 9.84 17.56 38.92
CA GLU A 58 10.08 17.97 37.52
C GLU A 58 9.69 16.87 36.52
N GLN A 59 9.89 15.60 36.89
CA GLN A 59 9.47 14.45 36.08
C GLN A 59 7.94 14.39 35.93
N LEU A 60 7.19 14.75 36.99
CA LEU A 60 5.73 14.86 36.95
C LEU A 60 5.26 16.04 36.09
N VAL A 61 6.00 17.17 36.06
CA VAL A 61 5.69 18.30 35.18
C VAL A 61 5.87 17.93 33.71
N ARG A 62 7.04 17.40 33.33
CA ARG A 62 7.30 16.93 31.95
C ARG A 62 6.38 15.78 31.56
N GLY A 63 6.13 14.85 32.49
CA GLY A 63 5.23 13.73 32.30
C GLY A 63 3.78 14.15 32.08
N LYS A 64 3.31 15.20 32.75
CA LYS A 64 1.99 15.81 32.52
C LYS A 64 1.89 16.41 31.11
N GLU A 65 2.89 17.18 30.70
CA GLU A 65 2.92 17.80 29.37
C GLU A 65 2.93 16.74 28.26
N ALA A 66 3.83 15.76 28.36
CA ALA A 66 3.92 14.65 27.42
C ALA A 66 2.64 13.79 27.42
N PHE A 67 2.01 13.55 28.58
CA PHE A 67 0.71 12.87 28.68
C PHE A 67 -0.40 13.67 28.00
N ASN A 68 -0.45 14.99 28.21
CA ASN A 68 -1.42 15.87 27.58
C ASN A 68 -1.27 15.93 26.05
N ASN A 69 -0.06 15.77 25.53
CA ASN A 69 0.21 15.75 24.09
C ASN A 69 -0.08 14.38 23.44
N ALA A 70 0.23 13.28 24.13
CA ALA A 70 0.22 11.93 23.57
C ALA A 70 -0.99 11.06 23.98
N CYS A 71 -1.53 11.22 25.19
CA CYS A 71 -2.41 10.22 25.83
C CYS A 71 -3.78 10.76 26.27
N SER A 72 -3.89 12.05 26.60
CA SER A 72 -5.13 12.69 27.07
C SER A 72 -6.30 12.58 26.10
N ALA A 73 -6.05 12.55 24.78
CA ALA A 73 -7.11 12.44 23.77
C ALA A 73 -7.97 11.18 23.95
N CYS A 74 -7.38 10.08 24.44
CA CYS A 74 -8.09 8.84 24.75
C CYS A 74 -8.42 8.73 26.24
N HIS A 75 -7.43 9.00 27.11
CA HIS A 75 -7.56 8.76 28.56
C HIS A 75 -8.10 9.93 29.38
N GLN A 76 -8.37 11.07 28.73
CA GLN A 76 -8.77 12.36 29.33
C GLN A 76 -7.70 12.96 30.25
N GLU A 77 -7.71 14.29 30.46
CA GLU A 77 -6.75 14.97 31.34
C GLU A 77 -6.89 14.57 32.82
N ASP A 78 -8.07 14.09 33.21
CA ASP A 78 -8.37 13.57 34.54
C ASP A 78 -8.14 12.04 34.66
N GLY A 79 -7.60 11.41 33.62
CA GLY A 79 -7.27 9.99 33.59
C GLY A 79 -8.47 9.04 33.63
N LYS A 80 -9.72 9.51 33.55
CA LYS A 80 -10.92 8.65 33.64
C LYS A 80 -11.22 7.86 32.37
N GLY A 81 -10.59 8.19 31.24
CA GLY A 81 -10.93 7.64 29.93
C GLY A 81 -12.33 8.05 29.46
N LEU A 82 -12.74 7.53 28.31
CA LEU A 82 -14.11 7.66 27.80
C LEU A 82 -14.90 6.40 28.14
N PRO A 83 -15.98 6.47 28.95
CA PRO A 83 -16.76 5.30 29.35
C PRO A 83 -17.18 4.43 28.16
N GLY A 84 -16.89 3.12 28.22
CA GLY A 84 -17.17 2.15 27.16
C GLY A 84 -16.20 2.18 25.96
N ALA A 85 -15.37 3.22 25.83
CA ALA A 85 -14.45 3.39 24.71
C ALA A 85 -12.97 3.26 25.12
N PHE A 86 -12.51 3.98 26.14
CA PHE A 86 -11.12 3.94 26.63
C PHE A 86 -11.09 3.76 28.15
N PRO A 87 -10.26 2.84 28.68
CA PRO A 87 -10.26 2.53 30.10
C PRO A 87 -9.71 3.68 30.96
N PRO A 88 -10.18 3.81 32.22
CA PRO A 88 -9.58 4.72 33.19
C PRO A 88 -8.16 4.27 33.53
N LEU A 89 -7.24 5.23 33.53
CA LEU A 89 -5.93 5.14 34.16
C LEU A 89 -6.03 5.54 35.64
N ALA A 90 -6.94 6.46 35.97
CA ALA A 90 -7.24 6.89 37.33
C ALA A 90 -7.82 5.74 38.16
N GLN A 91 -7.16 5.39 39.27
CA GLN A 91 -7.55 4.32 40.18
C GLN A 91 -7.75 2.96 39.48
N SER A 92 -6.95 2.68 38.45
CA SER A 92 -7.08 1.47 37.63
C SER A 92 -6.62 0.21 38.38
N ASP A 93 -7.55 -0.69 38.69
CA ASP A 93 -7.24 -2.04 39.20
C ASP A 93 -6.30 -2.81 38.25
N TYR A 94 -6.51 -2.65 36.95
CA TYR A 94 -5.80 -3.32 35.87
C TYR A 94 -4.34 -2.90 35.75
N LEU A 95 -4.01 -1.63 36.01
CA LEU A 95 -2.63 -1.16 36.12
C LEU A 95 -2.01 -1.51 37.47
N LYS A 96 -2.79 -1.43 38.56
CA LYS A 96 -2.34 -1.77 39.91
C LYS A 96 -1.96 -3.25 40.06
N ALA A 97 -2.63 -4.14 39.33
CA ALA A 97 -2.38 -5.58 39.35
C ALA A 97 -1.02 -5.98 38.77
N ASP A 98 -0.43 -5.18 37.89
CA ASP A 98 0.86 -5.46 37.24
C ASP A 98 1.59 -4.15 36.91
N PRO A 99 2.52 -3.70 37.77
CA PRO A 99 3.29 -2.46 37.55
C PRO A 99 4.15 -2.43 36.28
N LYS A 100 4.40 -3.57 35.63
CA LYS A 100 5.14 -3.63 34.35
C LYS A 100 4.22 -3.50 33.14
N ARG A 101 2.91 -3.72 33.30
CA ARG A 101 1.92 -3.75 32.22
C ARG A 101 1.80 -2.43 31.47
N ALA A 102 1.79 -1.30 32.19
CA ALA A 102 1.68 0.02 31.57
C ALA A 102 2.83 0.28 30.59
N LEU A 103 4.06 -0.13 30.96
CA LEU A 103 5.25 0.01 30.13
C LEU A 103 5.20 -0.88 28.88
N GLN A 104 4.73 -2.13 29.03
CA GLN A 104 4.50 -3.05 27.90
C GLN A 104 3.44 -2.52 26.94
N ILE A 105 2.30 -2.03 27.44
CA ILE A 105 1.21 -1.48 26.63
C ILE A 105 1.66 -0.23 25.85
N VAL A 106 2.40 0.69 26.49
CA VAL A 106 2.86 1.90 25.80
C VAL A 106 3.88 1.56 24.70
N LEU A 107 4.73 0.55 24.89
CA LEU A 107 5.74 0.15 23.89
C LEU A 107 5.21 -0.78 22.78
N HIS A 108 4.23 -1.64 23.07
CA HIS A 108 3.80 -2.72 22.17
C HIS A 108 2.29 -2.70 21.82
N GLY A 109 1.53 -1.80 22.43
CA GLY A 109 0.08 -1.66 22.24
C GLY A 109 -0.73 -2.63 23.10
N LEU A 110 -2.06 -2.54 22.96
CA LEU A 110 -3.04 -3.43 23.57
C LEU A 110 -4.22 -3.62 22.61
N GLU A 111 -4.61 -4.88 22.41
CA GLU A 111 -5.71 -5.29 21.55
C GLU A 111 -6.50 -6.41 22.25
N GLY A 112 -7.81 -6.45 22.01
CA GLY A 112 -8.74 -7.43 22.59
C GLY A 112 -9.35 -7.00 23.92
N LYS A 113 -10.29 -7.81 24.40
CA LYS A 113 -11.10 -7.53 25.58
C LYS A 113 -10.28 -7.47 26.88
N ILE A 114 -10.50 -6.41 27.64
CA ILE A 114 -10.00 -6.25 29.02
C ILE A 114 -11.15 -5.85 29.96
N VAL A 115 -10.94 -6.08 31.26
CA VAL A 115 -11.81 -5.55 32.32
C VAL A 115 -11.00 -4.57 33.16
N VAL A 116 -11.52 -3.36 33.33
CA VAL A 116 -10.92 -2.32 34.18
C VAL A 116 -12.00 -1.73 35.08
N ASN A 117 -11.75 -1.74 36.38
CA ASN A 117 -12.67 -1.31 37.44
C ASN A 117 -14.08 -1.92 37.27
N GLY A 118 -14.12 -3.22 36.95
CA GLY A 118 -15.36 -3.99 36.74
C GLY A 118 -16.12 -3.71 35.44
N LYS A 119 -15.56 -2.93 34.50
CA LYS A 119 -16.18 -2.65 33.18
C LYS A 119 -15.37 -3.26 32.04
N GLU A 120 -16.04 -3.84 31.05
CA GLU A 120 -15.40 -4.32 29.82
C GLU A 120 -14.98 -3.16 28.90
N PHE A 121 -13.81 -3.30 28.27
CA PHE A 121 -13.33 -2.45 27.19
C PHE A 121 -12.73 -3.34 26.09
N ASP A 122 -12.96 -3.00 24.82
CA ASP A 122 -12.52 -3.79 23.65
C ASP A 122 -12.04 -2.86 22.53
N SER A 123 -11.13 -1.95 22.89
CA SER A 123 -10.58 -0.90 22.04
C SER A 123 -9.08 -1.07 21.87
N ILE A 124 -8.58 -0.70 20.70
CA ILE A 124 -7.16 -0.82 20.37
C ILE A 124 -6.41 0.39 20.92
N MET A 125 -5.42 0.15 21.77
CA MET A 125 -4.39 1.14 22.10
C MET A 125 -3.15 0.82 21.24
N PRO A 126 -2.77 1.67 20.27
CA PRO A 126 -1.59 1.40 19.46
C PRO A 126 -0.29 1.59 20.26
N PRO A 127 0.82 0.96 19.86
CA PRO A 127 2.13 1.22 20.44
C PRO A 127 2.55 2.67 20.16
N MET A 128 3.10 3.34 21.17
CA MET A 128 3.56 4.72 21.10
C MET A 128 5.01 4.79 20.60
N THR A 129 5.28 4.19 19.44
CA THR A 129 6.63 4.05 18.87
C THR A 129 7.31 5.38 18.57
N GLN A 130 6.53 6.45 18.42
CA GLN A 130 7.00 7.83 18.20
C GLN A 130 7.61 8.49 19.43
N LEU A 131 7.40 7.97 20.64
CA LEU A 131 7.90 8.55 21.88
C LEU A 131 9.28 8.00 22.25
N SER A 132 10.16 8.89 22.71
CA SER A 132 11.48 8.53 23.26
C SER A 132 11.36 7.80 24.60
N ASP A 133 12.45 7.16 25.02
CA ASP A 133 12.51 6.47 26.32
C ASP A 133 12.35 7.44 27.50
N GLN A 134 12.76 8.69 27.36
CA GLN A 134 12.55 9.73 28.37
C GLN A 134 11.09 10.16 28.46
N GLU A 135 10.41 10.38 27.33
CA GLU A 135 9.00 10.77 27.32
C GLU A 135 8.11 9.66 27.90
N ILE A 136 8.36 8.39 27.57
CA ILE A 136 7.62 7.25 28.13
C ILE A 136 7.87 7.12 29.64
N ALA A 137 9.12 7.29 30.10
CA ALA A 137 9.46 7.27 31.51
C ALA A 137 8.73 8.37 32.30
N ASP A 138 8.68 9.58 31.74
CA ASP A 138 8.04 10.73 32.38
C ASP A 138 6.50 10.58 32.38
N ILE A 139 5.89 10.18 31.26
CA ILE A 139 4.44 9.88 31.16
C ILE A 139 4.02 8.82 32.18
N LEU A 140 4.73 7.69 32.24
CA LEU A 140 4.35 6.59 33.14
C LEU A 140 4.54 6.99 34.60
N THR A 141 5.57 7.78 34.92
CA THR A 141 5.75 8.36 36.25
C THR A 141 4.59 9.28 36.63
N TYR A 142 4.14 10.14 35.71
CA TYR A 142 2.96 10.99 35.91
C TYR A 142 1.68 10.17 36.11
N VAL A 143 1.41 9.17 35.26
CA VAL A 143 0.23 8.31 35.38
C VAL A 143 0.23 7.52 36.70
N ASN A 144 1.39 7.01 37.13
CA ASN A 144 1.53 6.24 38.37
C ASN A 144 1.32 7.06 39.65
N ASN A 145 1.42 8.39 39.58
CA ASN A 145 1.34 9.29 40.74
C ASN A 145 0.18 10.29 40.66
N SER A 146 -0.67 10.20 39.63
CA SER A 146 -1.83 11.08 39.41
C SER A 146 -3.16 10.41 39.76
N TRP A 147 -4.19 11.23 39.98
CA TRP A 147 -5.58 10.80 40.13
C TRP A 147 -5.83 9.72 41.22
N GLY A 148 -4.98 9.70 42.25
CA GLY A 148 -5.06 8.72 43.36
C GLY A 148 -4.29 7.41 43.12
N ASN A 149 -3.57 7.29 42.00
CA ASN A 149 -2.64 6.20 41.77
C ASN A 149 -1.43 6.29 42.73
N LYS A 150 -0.84 5.12 43.04
CA LYS A 150 0.34 4.99 43.89
C LYS A 150 1.29 3.94 43.30
N GLY A 151 2.11 4.36 42.34
CA GLY A 151 3.12 3.52 41.68
C GLY A 151 4.52 4.14 41.72
N ALA A 152 5.54 3.33 41.47
CA ALA A 152 6.91 3.81 41.39
C ALA A 152 7.14 4.73 40.18
N ALA A 153 8.14 5.60 40.27
CA ALA A 153 8.67 6.31 39.11
C ALA A 153 9.33 5.31 38.14
N VAL A 154 9.27 5.62 36.85
CA VAL A 154 9.87 4.85 35.76
C VAL A 154 11.08 5.62 35.24
N GLY A 155 12.21 4.93 35.05
CA GLY A 155 13.43 5.52 34.51
C GLY A 155 13.61 5.24 33.01
N PRO A 156 14.28 6.11 32.22
CA PRO A 156 14.50 5.90 30.78
C PRO A 156 15.24 4.59 30.47
N THR A 157 16.19 4.19 31.31
CA THR A 157 16.91 2.92 31.20
C THR A 157 16.00 1.71 31.36
N GLN A 158 14.93 1.81 32.15
CA GLN A 158 13.91 0.78 32.31
C GLN A 158 13.05 0.66 31.04
N VAL A 159 12.75 1.78 30.37
CA VAL A 159 12.04 1.79 29.09
C VAL A 159 12.91 1.17 28.00
N ALA A 160 14.17 1.60 27.87
CA ALA A 160 15.13 1.07 26.91
C ALA A 160 15.34 -0.45 27.05
N ALA A 161 15.41 -0.96 28.28
CA ALA A 161 15.55 -2.38 28.57
C ALA A 161 14.31 -3.21 28.16
N VAL A 162 13.11 -2.62 28.16
CA VAL A 162 11.91 -3.28 27.62
C VAL A 162 11.83 -3.15 26.11
N ARG A 163 12.13 -1.97 25.55
CA ARG A 163 12.10 -1.71 24.10
C ARG A 163 13.07 -2.61 23.31
N SER A 164 14.17 -3.02 23.92
CA SER A 164 15.18 -3.94 23.36
C SER A 164 14.94 -5.42 23.66
N GLY A 165 13.92 -5.76 24.47
CA GLY A 165 13.56 -7.14 24.79
C GLY A 165 12.67 -7.80 23.72
N PRO A 166 12.54 -9.14 23.74
CA PRO A 166 11.60 -9.85 22.89
C PRO A 166 10.16 -9.48 23.26
N SER A 167 9.36 -9.00 22.30
CA SER A 167 7.95 -8.67 22.51
C SER A 167 7.17 -9.89 23.02
N PRO A 168 6.41 -9.78 24.13
CA PRO A 168 5.55 -10.87 24.58
C PRO A 168 4.41 -11.14 23.58
N SER A 169 3.89 -12.38 23.60
CA SER A 169 2.79 -12.80 22.73
C SER A 169 1.53 -11.96 22.93
N LYS A 170 0.91 -11.50 21.85
CA LYS A 170 -0.46 -10.93 21.87
C LYS A 170 -1.45 -11.99 22.37
N THR A 171 -2.11 -11.74 23.49
CA THR A 171 -3.31 -12.45 23.95
C THR A 171 -4.24 -11.42 24.60
N ALA A 172 -5.54 -11.37 24.31
CA ALA A 172 -6.44 -12.53 24.14
C ALA A 172 -6.96 -12.82 22.71
N SER A 173 -6.58 -14.01 22.21
CA SER A 173 -7.36 -14.91 21.34
C SER A 173 -8.39 -14.34 20.34
N SER A 174 -7.93 -13.95 19.14
CA SER A 174 -8.46 -14.39 17.83
C SER A 174 -7.50 -13.96 16.69
N PRO A 175 -7.63 -14.48 15.45
CA PRO A 175 -6.49 -14.55 14.53
C PRO A 175 -6.17 -13.26 13.74
N THR A 176 -4.86 -13.09 13.49
CA THR A 176 -4.22 -12.30 12.41
C THR A 176 -4.67 -10.86 12.19
N GLU A 177 -3.91 -9.90 12.75
CA GLU A 177 -3.71 -8.58 12.15
C GLU A 177 -2.21 -8.23 12.10
N HIS A 178 -1.74 -7.75 10.94
CA HIS A 178 -0.33 -7.57 10.62
C HIS A 178 0.25 -6.29 11.26
N PRO A 179 1.30 -6.37 12.10
CA PRO A 179 1.95 -5.18 12.63
C PRO A 179 2.84 -4.45 11.60
N GLY A 180 3.13 -3.17 11.86
CA GLY A 180 4.22 -2.41 11.24
C GLY A 180 3.90 -1.71 9.91
N THR A 181 2.77 -1.00 9.80
CA THR A 181 2.49 -0.14 8.63
C THR A 181 3.44 1.07 8.63
N SER A 182 4.19 1.23 7.55
CA SER A 182 5.09 2.34 7.28
C SER A 182 4.33 3.58 6.79
N VAL A 183 4.94 4.76 6.96
CA VAL A 183 4.39 6.03 6.44
C VAL A 183 4.22 6.03 4.91
N ALA A 184 4.98 5.20 4.20
CA ALA A 184 4.88 5.05 2.75
C ALA A 184 3.58 4.33 2.33
N GLU A 185 3.19 3.26 3.03
CA GLU A 185 1.95 2.54 2.78
C GLU A 185 0.72 3.43 2.97
N MET A 186 0.74 4.32 3.97
CA MET A 186 -0.36 5.28 4.22
C MET A 186 -0.56 6.26 3.06
N LYS A 187 0.52 6.82 2.53
CA LYS A 187 0.47 7.85 1.46
C LYS A 187 -0.02 7.30 0.11
N TYR A 188 0.15 6.00 -0.13
CA TYR A 188 -0.29 5.36 -1.37
C TYR A 188 -1.82 5.30 -1.51
N GLN A 189 -2.53 5.13 -0.39
CA GLN A 189 -3.91 4.63 -0.40
C GLN A 189 -4.99 5.73 -0.43
N GLY A 190 -4.65 6.95 -0.01
CA GLY A 190 -5.60 8.06 0.21
C GLY A 190 -5.96 8.92 -1.01
N ALA A 191 -6.06 8.36 -2.22
CA ALA A 191 -6.43 9.14 -3.39
C ALA A 191 -7.95 9.46 -3.43
N PRO A 192 -8.38 10.71 -3.71
CA PRO A 192 -9.80 11.09 -3.77
C PRO A 192 -10.60 10.27 -4.77
N SER A 193 -11.81 9.82 -4.40
CA SER A 193 -12.75 9.24 -5.37
C SER A 193 -13.14 10.29 -6.42
N THR A 194 -13.42 9.83 -7.64
CA THR A 194 -13.86 10.68 -8.76
C THR A 194 -15.38 10.66 -8.96
N ILE A 195 -16.09 9.96 -8.07
CA ILE A 195 -17.55 9.99 -8.00
C ILE A 195 -17.96 11.31 -7.34
N ASP A 196 -18.80 12.07 -8.03
CA ASP A 196 -19.42 13.28 -7.51
C ASP A 196 -20.38 12.92 -6.36
N ALA A 197 -20.11 13.45 -5.16
CA ALA A 197 -20.91 13.19 -3.97
C ALA A 197 -22.38 13.63 -4.14
N SER A 198 -22.66 14.64 -4.96
CA SER A 198 -24.03 15.11 -5.21
C SER A 198 -24.92 14.05 -5.88
N GLN A 199 -24.30 13.06 -6.55
CA GLN A 199 -25.01 12.00 -7.27
C GLN A 199 -25.44 10.82 -6.38
N ALA A 200 -24.94 10.72 -5.15
CA ALA A 200 -25.33 9.66 -4.22
C ALA A 200 -26.40 10.17 -3.22
N ASP A 201 -27.39 9.35 -2.90
CA ASP A 201 -28.57 9.70 -2.09
C ASP A 201 -28.25 10.26 -0.69
N VAL A 202 -29.26 10.79 0.00
CA VAL A 202 -29.19 11.17 1.43
C VAL A 202 -29.90 10.11 2.26
N VAL A 203 -29.20 9.51 3.23
CA VAL A 203 -29.71 8.35 3.99
C VAL A 203 -29.69 8.62 5.50
N MET A 204 -30.86 8.83 6.10
CA MET A 204 -31.03 8.99 7.55
C MET A 204 -31.34 7.64 8.20
N THR A 205 -30.41 7.11 8.99
CA THR A 205 -30.48 5.73 9.50
C THR A 205 -31.00 5.68 10.94
N PRO A 206 -31.97 4.82 11.28
CA PRO A 206 -32.40 4.63 12.67
C PRO A 206 -31.24 4.29 13.59
N GLY A 207 -31.16 4.96 14.74
CA GLY A 207 -30.09 4.78 15.73
C GLY A 207 -28.78 5.52 15.43
N ALA A 208 -28.62 6.13 14.25
CA ALA A 208 -27.49 7.02 13.97
C ALA A 208 -27.72 8.42 14.60
N PRO A 209 -26.66 9.19 14.90
CA PRO A 209 -26.79 10.56 15.41
C PRO A 209 -27.44 11.48 14.37
N ASN A 210 -28.29 12.42 14.82
CA ASN A 210 -28.97 13.34 13.89
C ASN A 210 -28.00 14.15 13.01
N MET A 211 -28.38 14.30 11.74
CA MET A 211 -27.73 15.17 10.75
C MET A 211 -28.81 15.90 9.94
N THR A 212 -28.53 17.15 9.56
CA THR A 212 -29.28 17.85 8.50
C THR A 212 -28.83 17.39 7.12
N THR A 213 -29.61 17.67 6.07
CA THR A 213 -29.24 17.36 4.68
C THR A 213 -27.91 18.02 4.29
N ALA A 214 -27.75 19.32 4.59
CA ALA A 214 -26.53 20.07 4.26
C ALA A 214 -25.28 19.52 4.99
N GLU A 215 -25.43 19.10 6.24
CA GLU A 215 -24.38 18.38 6.96
C GLU A 215 -24.05 17.03 6.30
N PHE A 216 -25.07 16.25 5.93
CA PHE A 216 -24.87 14.96 5.27
C PHE A 216 -24.15 15.12 3.93
N ASP A 217 -24.53 16.10 3.11
CA ASP A 217 -23.88 16.38 1.83
C ASP A 217 -22.43 16.86 2.01
N GLN A 218 -22.16 17.75 2.97
CA GLN A 218 -20.80 18.17 3.29
C GLN A 218 -19.93 16.98 3.76
N ALA A 219 -20.49 16.08 4.58
CA ALA A 219 -19.80 14.90 5.06
C ALA A 219 -19.55 13.87 3.96
N LYS A 220 -20.52 13.70 3.04
CA LYS A 220 -20.44 12.86 1.86
C LYS A 220 -19.32 13.34 0.94
N GLU A 221 -19.24 14.64 0.64
CA GLU A 221 -18.13 15.22 -0.13
C GLU A 221 -16.77 14.91 0.52
N ILE A 222 -16.61 15.17 1.82
CA ILE A 222 -15.37 14.86 2.56
C ILE A 222 -15.06 13.35 2.51
N TYR A 223 -16.07 12.49 2.66
CA TYR A 223 -15.87 11.03 2.61
C TYR A 223 -15.35 10.57 1.25
N PHE A 224 -15.99 11.00 0.17
CA PHE A 224 -15.60 10.62 -1.19
C PHE A 224 -14.21 11.18 -1.54
N GLN A 225 -13.92 12.42 -1.15
CA GLN A 225 -12.60 13.04 -1.37
C GLN A 225 -11.46 12.43 -0.54
N ARG A 226 -11.70 11.90 0.66
CA ARG A 226 -10.62 11.61 1.62
C ARG A 226 -10.63 10.22 2.26
N CYS A 227 -11.75 9.50 2.20
CA CYS A 227 -11.94 8.25 2.94
C CYS A 227 -12.27 7.06 2.02
N ALA A 228 -13.06 7.29 0.96
CA ALA A 228 -13.56 6.24 0.08
C ALA A 228 -12.45 5.41 -0.61
N GLY A 229 -11.31 6.02 -0.95
CA GLY A 229 -10.16 5.29 -1.52
C GLY A 229 -9.68 4.14 -0.64
N CYS A 230 -9.61 4.37 0.68
CA CYS A 230 -9.18 3.37 1.67
C CYS A 230 -10.32 2.47 2.17
N HIS A 231 -11.54 2.99 2.31
CA HIS A 231 -12.64 2.31 3.00
C HIS A 231 -13.77 1.79 2.07
N GLY A 232 -13.70 2.07 0.77
CA GLY A 232 -14.75 1.79 -0.21
C GLY A 232 -15.88 2.82 -0.17
N VAL A 233 -16.60 2.99 -1.28
CA VAL A 233 -17.72 3.95 -1.37
C VAL A 233 -18.93 3.43 -0.58
N LEU A 234 -19.14 2.11 -0.59
CA LEU A 234 -20.12 1.41 0.26
C LEU A 234 -19.58 1.08 1.67
N ARG A 235 -18.41 1.63 2.04
CA ARG A 235 -17.76 1.50 3.36
C ARG A 235 -17.47 0.06 3.81
N LYS A 236 -17.46 -0.91 2.88
CA LYS A 236 -17.20 -2.33 3.18
C LYS A 236 -15.73 -2.66 3.42
N GLY A 237 -14.85 -1.66 3.38
CA GLY A 237 -13.42 -1.81 3.55
C GLY A 237 -12.71 -2.09 2.23
N ALA A 238 -11.46 -1.66 2.14
CA ALA A 238 -10.62 -1.85 0.96
C ALA A 238 -9.17 -2.10 1.38
N THR A 239 -8.50 -1.06 1.89
CA THR A 239 -7.25 -1.19 2.65
C THR A 239 -7.46 -0.81 4.12
N GLY A 240 -8.32 0.19 4.36
CA GLY A 240 -8.90 0.48 5.66
C GLY A 240 -10.04 -0.48 6.00
N LYS A 241 -10.24 -0.70 7.32
CA LYS A 241 -11.31 -1.55 7.86
C LYS A 241 -12.71 -1.06 7.45
N PRO A 242 -13.73 -1.93 7.37
CA PRO A 242 -15.11 -1.52 7.11
C PRO A 242 -15.62 -0.47 8.11
N LEU A 243 -16.36 0.52 7.60
CA LEU A 243 -17.00 1.61 8.35
C LEU A 243 -18.53 1.55 8.19
N THR A 244 -19.10 0.34 8.18
CA THR A 244 -20.55 0.14 8.09
C THR A 244 -21.25 0.42 9.44
N PRO A 245 -22.53 0.84 9.43
CA PRO A 245 -23.25 1.23 10.65
C PRO A 245 -23.24 0.21 11.78
N ASP A 246 -23.31 -1.08 11.44
CA ASP A 246 -23.29 -2.19 12.40
C ASP A 246 -21.96 -2.30 13.19
N ILE A 247 -20.90 -1.66 12.70
CA ILE A 247 -19.61 -1.51 13.38
C ILE A 247 -19.53 -0.13 14.03
N THR A 248 -19.78 0.94 13.27
CA THR A 248 -19.53 2.32 13.72
C THR A 248 -20.49 2.76 14.82
N GLN A 249 -21.78 2.37 14.78
CA GLN A 249 -22.73 2.67 15.86
C GLN A 249 -22.36 1.98 17.18
N LYS A 250 -21.78 0.77 17.13
CA LYS A 250 -21.29 0.06 18.33
C LYS A 250 -20.06 0.72 18.95
N ARG A 251 -19.25 1.43 18.16
CA ARG A 251 -18.11 2.22 18.64
C ARG A 251 -18.55 3.59 19.19
N GLY A 252 -19.59 4.18 18.60
CA GLY A 252 -20.18 5.44 19.03
C GLY A 252 -19.39 6.68 18.62
N THR A 253 -20.07 7.83 18.59
CA THR A 253 -19.54 9.09 18.05
C THR A 253 -18.25 9.55 18.73
N ASP A 254 -18.14 9.45 20.05
CA ASP A 254 -16.97 9.98 20.77
C ASP A 254 -15.68 9.18 20.49
N TYR A 255 -15.78 7.84 20.42
CA TYR A 255 -14.67 7.00 19.95
C TYR A 255 -14.24 7.40 18.53
N LEU A 256 -15.21 7.55 17.63
CA LEU A 256 -14.96 7.88 16.23
C LEU A 256 -14.33 9.27 16.08
N LYS A 257 -14.76 10.27 16.85
CA LYS A 257 -14.16 11.61 16.91
C LYS A 257 -12.70 11.55 17.36
N VAL A 258 -12.40 10.82 18.44
CA VAL A 258 -11.01 10.63 18.88
C VAL A 258 -10.19 9.94 17.81
N PHE A 259 -10.68 8.83 17.23
CA PHE A 259 -9.96 8.06 16.22
C PHE A 259 -9.68 8.86 14.94
N ILE A 260 -10.65 9.65 14.44
CA ILE A 260 -10.46 10.54 13.28
C ILE A 260 -9.52 11.70 13.62
N THR A 261 -9.55 12.21 14.86
CA THR A 261 -8.62 13.27 15.31
C THR A 261 -7.17 12.79 15.35
N VAL A 262 -6.92 11.64 15.99
CA VAL A 262 -5.57 11.17 16.31
C VAL A 262 -4.98 10.22 15.27
N GLY A 263 -5.80 9.62 14.40
CA GLY A 263 -5.39 8.63 13.42
C GLY A 263 -5.00 7.29 14.06
N SER A 264 -4.24 6.47 13.34
CA SER A 264 -3.67 5.23 13.88
C SER A 264 -2.35 4.87 13.21
N PRO A 265 -1.34 4.35 13.95
CA PRO A 265 -0.11 3.82 13.37
C PRO A 265 -0.31 2.64 12.40
N ALA A 266 -1.51 2.04 12.38
CA ALA A 266 -1.86 0.98 11.44
C ALA A 266 -2.22 1.50 10.03
N GLY A 267 -2.50 2.80 9.87
CA GLY A 267 -2.65 3.40 8.55
C GLY A 267 -3.53 4.66 8.45
N MET A 268 -4.29 5.00 9.49
CA MET A 268 -5.27 6.08 9.44
C MET A 268 -4.59 7.45 9.67
N PRO A 269 -4.73 8.43 8.76
CA PRO A 269 -4.20 9.78 8.97
C PRO A 269 -4.80 10.45 10.21
N SER A 270 -4.00 11.28 10.88
CA SER A 270 -4.42 12.03 12.06
C SER A 270 -5.12 13.34 11.68
N TRP A 271 -6.26 13.23 11.00
CA TRP A 271 -6.91 14.35 10.29
C TRP A 271 -7.18 15.58 11.16
N GLY A 272 -7.53 15.39 12.44
CA GLY A 272 -7.73 16.49 13.37
C GLY A 272 -6.41 17.07 13.89
N LYS A 273 -5.43 16.23 14.26
CA LYS A 273 -4.10 16.68 14.72
C LYS A 273 -3.26 17.34 13.61
N SER A 274 -3.44 16.97 12.34
CA SER A 274 -2.77 17.62 11.21
C SER A 274 -3.43 18.95 10.81
N GLY A 275 -4.62 19.25 11.33
CA GLY A 275 -5.43 20.42 10.94
C GLY A 275 -6.14 20.27 9.60
N GLU A 276 -6.03 19.13 8.92
CA GLU A 276 -6.67 18.88 7.63
C GLU A 276 -8.19 18.78 7.72
N LEU A 277 -8.73 18.33 8.87
CA LEU A 277 -10.14 18.44 9.23
C LEU A 277 -10.28 19.28 10.51
N THR A 278 -11.15 20.28 10.46
CA THR A 278 -11.54 21.05 11.65
C THR A 278 -12.29 20.18 12.67
N PRO A 279 -12.32 20.53 13.97
CA PRO A 279 -13.09 19.79 14.98
C PRO A 279 -14.57 19.59 14.62
N ALA A 280 -15.18 20.56 13.93
CA ALA A 280 -16.54 20.46 13.42
C ALA A 280 -16.67 19.42 12.30
N GLN A 281 -15.72 19.38 11.36
CA GLN A 281 -15.68 18.33 10.32
C GLN A 281 -15.38 16.94 10.91
N VAL A 282 -14.57 16.85 11.98
CA VAL A 282 -14.34 15.57 12.68
C VAL A 282 -15.63 15.04 13.31
N ASP A 283 -16.39 15.91 14.00
CA ASP A 283 -17.72 15.56 14.53
C ASP A 283 -18.68 15.13 13.43
N LEU A 284 -18.76 15.93 12.37
CA LEU A 284 -19.56 15.68 11.19
C LEU A 284 -19.27 14.31 10.57
N MET A 285 -18.00 13.98 10.36
CA MET A 285 -17.56 12.69 9.82
C MET A 285 -17.87 11.53 10.77
N ALA A 286 -17.66 11.72 12.07
CA ALA A 286 -17.99 10.71 13.07
C ALA A 286 -19.49 10.39 13.14
N ARG A 287 -20.37 11.38 12.93
CA ARG A 287 -21.82 11.15 12.75
C ARG A 287 -22.11 10.45 11.43
N TYR A 288 -21.60 10.98 10.31
CA TYR A 288 -21.83 10.47 8.97
C TYR A 288 -21.48 8.99 8.77
N VAL A 289 -20.37 8.52 9.35
CA VAL A 289 -19.97 7.10 9.23
C VAL A 289 -20.91 6.12 9.97
N GLN A 290 -21.82 6.62 10.81
CA GLN A 290 -22.85 5.83 11.51
C GLN A 290 -24.18 5.72 10.73
N HIS A 291 -24.36 6.51 9.67
CA HIS A 291 -25.46 6.36 8.71
C HIS A 291 -25.12 5.28 7.69
N ALA A 292 -26.12 4.58 7.14
CA ALA A 292 -25.94 3.71 5.99
C ALA A 292 -25.33 4.51 4.82
N PRO A 293 -24.35 3.94 4.10
CA PRO A 293 -23.71 4.64 3.00
C PRO A 293 -24.71 4.84 1.86
N PRO A 294 -24.66 6.00 1.19
CA PRO A 294 -25.44 6.19 -0.02
C PRO A 294 -24.81 5.38 -1.15
N THR A 295 -25.64 4.75 -1.97
CA THR A 295 -25.18 4.03 -3.16
C THR A 295 -24.98 5.06 -4.28
N PRO A 296 -23.78 5.20 -4.87
CA PRO A 296 -23.61 6.02 -6.05
C PRO A 296 -24.32 5.40 -7.27
N PRO A 297 -24.64 6.18 -8.32
CA PRO A 297 -25.43 5.67 -9.42
C PRO A 297 -24.68 4.59 -10.21
N GLU A 298 -25.44 3.70 -10.84
CA GLU A 298 -24.90 2.79 -11.87
C GLU A 298 -24.52 3.58 -13.13
N PHE A 299 -23.73 2.96 -14.02
CA PHE A 299 -23.29 3.56 -15.27
C PHE A 299 -23.29 2.48 -16.36
N GLY A 300 -24.41 2.38 -17.08
CA GLY A 300 -24.70 1.31 -18.03
C GLY A 300 -24.50 1.69 -19.48
N MET A 301 -25.09 0.90 -20.39
CA MET A 301 -24.92 1.06 -21.83
C MET A 301 -25.50 2.38 -22.36
N GLN A 302 -26.55 2.90 -21.73
CA GLN A 302 -27.16 4.18 -22.13
C GLN A 302 -26.20 5.34 -21.82
N GLU A 303 -25.72 5.42 -20.58
CA GLU A 303 -24.81 6.47 -20.12
C GLU A 303 -23.45 6.42 -20.86
N MET A 304 -22.97 5.22 -21.20
CA MET A 304 -21.82 5.05 -22.08
C MET A 304 -22.06 5.60 -23.49
N ARG A 305 -23.22 5.30 -24.11
CA ARG A 305 -23.54 5.79 -25.45
C ARG A 305 -23.82 7.29 -25.49
N ASP A 306 -24.38 7.86 -24.42
CA ASP A 306 -24.61 9.31 -24.29
C ASP A 306 -23.29 10.11 -24.11
N THR A 307 -22.23 9.46 -23.63
CA THR A 307 -20.89 10.08 -23.51
C THR A 307 -19.94 9.72 -24.65
N TRP A 308 -20.24 8.70 -25.45
CA TRP A 308 -19.43 8.24 -26.57
C TRP A 308 -19.47 9.22 -27.74
N LYS A 309 -18.29 9.61 -28.23
CA LYS A 309 -18.14 10.47 -29.42
C LYS A 309 -17.00 9.97 -30.29
N VAL A 310 -17.29 9.73 -31.56
CA VAL A 310 -16.27 9.54 -32.60
C VAL A 310 -15.97 10.91 -33.20
N LEU A 311 -14.84 11.52 -32.81
CA LEU A 311 -14.43 12.85 -33.26
C LEU A 311 -13.91 12.83 -34.71
N ILE A 312 -13.23 11.74 -35.10
CA ILE A 312 -12.79 11.49 -36.46
C ILE A 312 -13.18 10.05 -36.86
N PRO A 313 -14.18 9.88 -37.74
CA PRO A 313 -14.62 8.58 -38.28
C PRO A 313 -13.47 7.74 -38.86
N THR A 314 -13.52 6.42 -38.68
CA THR A 314 -12.43 5.49 -39.04
C THR A 314 -12.13 5.47 -40.54
N ASP A 315 -13.16 5.66 -41.37
CA ASP A 315 -13.05 5.83 -42.82
C ASP A 315 -12.30 7.12 -43.23
N GLN A 316 -12.43 8.20 -42.45
CA GLN A 316 -11.75 9.48 -42.66
C GLN A 316 -10.32 9.54 -42.09
N ARG A 317 -9.94 8.61 -41.21
CA ARG A 317 -8.57 8.57 -40.65
C ARG A 317 -7.51 8.22 -41.70
N PRO A 318 -6.25 8.65 -41.50
CA PRO A 318 -5.16 8.35 -42.42
C PRO A 318 -5.02 6.86 -42.72
N LYS A 319 -4.81 6.49 -43.98
CA LYS A 319 -4.55 5.10 -44.41
C LYS A 319 -3.06 4.72 -44.35
N THR A 320 -2.20 5.72 -44.20
CA THR A 320 -0.76 5.62 -43.96
C THR A 320 -0.33 6.67 -42.95
N LYS A 321 0.84 6.50 -42.33
CA LYS A 321 1.41 7.50 -41.41
C LYS A 321 1.73 8.80 -42.15
N GLN A 322 1.19 9.92 -41.68
CA GLN A 322 1.37 11.25 -42.27
C GLN A 322 2.51 12.07 -41.63
N ASN A 323 2.96 11.70 -40.42
CA ASN A 323 4.06 12.38 -39.73
C ASN A 323 5.42 11.68 -39.91
N SER A 324 6.50 12.40 -39.63
CA SER A 324 7.87 11.88 -39.68
C SER A 324 8.33 11.17 -38.39
N TYR A 325 7.59 11.26 -37.28
CA TYR A 325 8.02 10.78 -35.96
C TYR A 325 8.35 9.29 -35.90
N ASN A 326 9.30 8.93 -35.04
CA ASN A 326 9.58 7.55 -34.69
C ASN A 326 8.54 7.05 -33.68
N ILE A 327 7.35 6.71 -34.17
CA ILE A 327 6.19 6.28 -33.35
C ILE A 327 6.58 5.25 -32.29
N LYS A 328 7.38 4.24 -32.66
CA LYS A 328 7.82 3.18 -31.74
C LYS A 328 8.62 3.69 -30.54
N ASN A 329 9.35 4.80 -30.70
CA ASN A 329 10.11 5.41 -29.61
C ASN A 329 9.43 6.64 -28.98
N ILE A 330 8.16 6.92 -29.30
CA ILE A 330 7.40 7.94 -28.56
C ILE A 330 7.19 7.46 -27.11
N PHE A 331 7.26 8.39 -26.18
CA PHE A 331 6.78 8.23 -24.81
C PHE A 331 5.45 8.97 -24.66
N VAL A 332 4.44 8.27 -24.15
CA VAL A 332 3.20 8.88 -23.65
C VAL A 332 3.39 9.12 -22.16
N VAL A 333 3.37 10.38 -21.74
CA VAL A 333 3.64 10.78 -20.36
C VAL A 333 2.41 11.45 -19.76
N THR A 334 1.89 10.87 -18.69
CA THR A 334 0.79 11.42 -17.88
C THR A 334 1.21 12.73 -17.22
N LEU A 335 0.48 13.80 -17.51
CA LEU A 335 0.49 15.07 -16.78
C LEU A 335 -0.73 15.08 -15.86
N ARG A 336 -0.53 14.62 -14.62
CA ARG A 336 -1.63 14.13 -13.77
C ARG A 336 -2.65 15.23 -13.45
N ASP A 337 -2.19 16.34 -12.90
CA ASP A 337 -3.08 17.32 -12.28
C ASP A 337 -3.64 18.32 -13.30
N SER A 338 -3.07 18.39 -14.51
CA SER A 338 -3.66 19.14 -15.65
C SER A 338 -4.69 18.32 -16.44
N GLY A 339 -4.73 16.99 -16.29
CA GLY A 339 -5.63 16.11 -17.05
C GLY A 339 -5.20 15.92 -18.51
N GLU A 340 -3.89 15.84 -18.74
CA GLU A 340 -3.30 15.80 -20.08
C GLU A 340 -2.30 14.64 -20.23
N VAL A 341 -1.93 14.34 -21.47
CA VAL A 341 -0.74 13.55 -21.79
C VAL A 341 0.21 14.31 -22.70
N ALA A 342 1.51 14.28 -22.37
CA ALA A 342 2.56 14.71 -23.27
C ALA A 342 2.98 13.54 -24.16
N LEU A 343 2.95 13.75 -25.48
CA LEU A 343 3.61 12.89 -26.45
C LEU A 343 5.01 13.43 -26.67
N ILE A 344 6.03 12.65 -26.33
CA ILE A 344 7.43 13.06 -26.36
C ILE A 344 8.22 12.11 -27.28
N ASP A 345 8.98 12.67 -28.21
CA ASP A 345 9.85 11.91 -29.09
C ASP A 345 11.06 11.37 -28.30
N GLY A 346 11.19 10.05 -28.21
CA GLY A 346 12.24 9.42 -27.40
C GLY A 346 13.65 9.53 -27.98
N ASP A 347 13.80 9.89 -29.26
CA ASP A 347 15.11 10.09 -29.87
C ASP A 347 15.63 11.50 -29.55
N THR A 348 14.84 12.51 -29.88
CA THR A 348 15.16 13.95 -29.81
C THR A 348 14.82 14.62 -28.48
N LYS A 349 14.01 13.97 -27.63
CA LYS A 349 13.49 14.48 -26.34
C LYS A 349 12.54 15.68 -26.49
N GLN A 350 12.07 15.96 -27.71
CA GLN A 350 11.14 17.05 -27.99
C GLN A 350 9.69 16.64 -27.71
N ILE A 351 8.91 17.57 -27.14
CA ILE A 351 7.47 17.41 -26.95
C ILE A 351 6.79 17.56 -28.32
N ILE A 352 6.23 16.47 -28.84
CA ILE A 352 5.45 16.42 -30.10
C ILE A 352 4.13 17.15 -29.92
N ASN A 353 3.39 16.82 -28.85
CA ASN A 353 2.10 17.43 -28.55
C ASN A 353 1.78 17.30 -27.05
N ILE A 354 0.99 18.24 -26.53
CA ILE A 354 0.25 18.05 -25.28
C ILE A 354 -1.21 17.82 -25.68
N VAL A 355 -1.77 16.67 -25.29
CA VAL A 355 -3.13 16.27 -25.61
C VAL A 355 -3.97 16.35 -24.35
N LYS A 356 -5.02 17.17 -24.37
CA LYS A 356 -5.98 17.27 -23.28
C LYS A 356 -6.94 16.10 -23.30
N THR A 357 -7.06 15.43 -22.16
CA THR A 357 -7.74 14.13 -21.96
C THR A 357 -8.70 14.23 -20.76
N GLY A 358 -9.12 13.11 -20.18
CA GLY A 358 -9.88 13.04 -18.92
C GLY A 358 -9.11 13.47 -17.66
N TYR A 359 -9.84 13.56 -16.54
CA TYR A 359 -9.29 14.00 -15.26
C TYR A 359 -8.29 12.98 -14.70
N ALA A 360 -7.09 13.46 -14.37
CA ALA A 360 -6.01 12.67 -13.78
C ALA A 360 -5.80 11.33 -14.47
N VAL A 361 -5.34 11.35 -15.73
CA VAL A 361 -4.96 10.14 -16.50
C VAL A 361 -4.13 9.21 -15.61
N HIS A 362 -4.56 7.95 -15.50
CA HIS A 362 -3.89 6.98 -14.64
C HIS A 362 -2.82 6.20 -15.40
N ILE A 363 -3.15 5.73 -16.60
CA ILE A 363 -2.25 4.99 -17.48
C ILE A 363 -2.53 5.29 -18.95
N SER A 364 -1.55 4.98 -19.78
CA SER A 364 -1.72 4.81 -21.23
C SER A 364 -1.47 3.36 -21.64
N ARG A 365 -2.16 2.92 -22.69
CA ARG A 365 -1.91 1.67 -23.41
C ARG A 365 -1.90 1.92 -24.90
N LEU A 366 -1.35 0.96 -25.63
CA LEU A 366 -1.15 1.03 -27.07
C LEU A 366 -1.87 -0.14 -27.73
N SER A 367 -2.46 0.08 -28.90
CA SER A 367 -2.98 -1.02 -29.72
C SER A 367 -1.83 -1.91 -30.21
N HIS A 368 -2.09 -3.17 -30.55
CA HIS A 368 -1.01 -4.08 -30.93
C HIS A 368 -0.29 -3.69 -32.23
N SER A 369 -0.93 -2.89 -33.11
CA SER A 369 -0.23 -2.28 -34.25
C SER A 369 0.73 -1.14 -33.87
N GLY A 370 0.63 -0.62 -32.64
CA GLY A 370 1.32 0.59 -32.18
C GLY A 370 0.77 1.89 -32.77
N ARG A 371 -0.36 1.87 -33.48
CA ARG A 371 -0.99 3.07 -34.06
C ARG A 371 -1.74 3.90 -33.04
N TYR A 372 -2.50 3.26 -32.15
CA TYR A 372 -3.46 3.94 -31.29
C TYR A 372 -2.99 3.98 -29.84
N VAL A 373 -3.17 5.14 -29.18
CA VAL A 373 -3.03 5.27 -27.72
C VAL A 373 -4.40 5.32 -27.08
N TYR A 374 -4.59 4.53 -26.03
CA TYR A 374 -5.75 4.57 -25.14
C TYR A 374 -5.28 5.15 -23.82
N THR A 375 -5.78 6.31 -23.44
CA THR A 375 -5.57 6.87 -22.09
C THR A 375 -6.83 6.66 -21.28
N ILE A 376 -6.70 6.33 -19.99
CA ILE A 376 -7.84 6.26 -19.08
C ILE A 376 -7.65 7.21 -17.90
N GLY A 377 -8.60 8.14 -17.74
CA GLY A 377 -8.74 9.02 -16.60
C GLY A 377 -9.18 8.28 -15.34
N ARG A 378 -8.84 8.81 -14.16
CA ARG A 378 -9.35 8.25 -12.90
C ARG A 378 -10.88 8.33 -12.82
N ASP A 379 -11.46 9.31 -13.51
CA ASP A 379 -12.89 9.53 -13.76
C ASP A 379 -13.54 8.53 -14.73
N ALA A 380 -12.81 7.50 -15.18
CA ALA A 380 -13.26 6.52 -16.17
C ALA A 380 -13.61 7.09 -17.55
N ARG A 381 -13.11 8.28 -17.90
CA ARG A 381 -13.05 8.72 -19.30
C ARG A 381 -11.90 8.00 -20.01
N ILE A 382 -12.15 7.59 -21.25
CA ILE A 382 -11.16 7.00 -22.16
C ILE A 382 -11.06 7.90 -23.38
N ASP A 383 -9.82 8.21 -23.76
CA ASP A 383 -9.50 8.96 -24.96
C ASP A 383 -8.61 8.12 -25.89
N LEU A 384 -9.01 8.02 -27.16
CA LEU A 384 -8.30 7.31 -28.23
C LEU A 384 -7.55 8.30 -29.10
N ILE A 385 -6.21 8.19 -29.17
CA ILE A 385 -5.33 9.07 -29.95
C ILE A 385 -4.76 8.31 -31.15
N ASP A 386 -4.87 8.86 -32.36
CA ASP A 386 -4.26 8.28 -33.58
C ASP A 386 -2.86 8.85 -33.80
N LEU A 387 -1.83 8.02 -33.64
CA LEU A 387 -0.43 8.42 -33.84
C LEU A 387 -0.05 8.58 -35.32
N TRP A 388 -0.91 8.22 -36.28
CA TRP A 388 -0.61 8.36 -37.72
C TRP A 388 -0.98 9.72 -38.31
N MET A 389 -1.77 10.54 -37.62
CA MET A 389 -2.10 11.90 -38.06
C MET A 389 -0.86 12.80 -38.14
N GLU A 390 -0.85 13.79 -39.02
CA GLU A 390 0.23 14.78 -39.15
C GLU A 390 0.62 15.38 -37.78
N LYS A 391 -0.39 15.75 -36.99
CA LYS A 391 -0.27 16.02 -35.55
C LYS A 391 -1.18 15.04 -34.79
N PRO A 392 -0.62 14.10 -33.99
CA PRO A 392 -1.42 13.15 -33.21
C PRO A 392 -2.43 13.82 -32.28
N ALA A 393 -3.69 13.38 -32.35
CA ALA A 393 -4.83 13.97 -31.66
C ALA A 393 -5.89 12.90 -31.32
N ILE A 394 -6.85 13.26 -30.47
CA ILE A 394 -7.97 12.39 -30.09
C ILE A 394 -8.90 12.19 -31.29
N VAL A 395 -9.25 10.95 -31.58
CA VAL A 395 -10.18 10.53 -32.64
C VAL A 395 -11.48 9.94 -32.12
N ALA A 396 -11.52 9.51 -30.86
CA ALA A 396 -12.74 9.11 -30.15
C ALA A 396 -12.59 9.28 -28.62
N GLU A 397 -13.71 9.54 -27.94
CA GLU A 397 -13.80 9.61 -26.46
C GLU A 397 -15.05 8.86 -25.95
N ILE A 398 -14.99 8.31 -24.74
CA ILE A 398 -16.14 7.69 -24.04
C ILE A 398 -15.93 7.73 -22.52
N LYS A 399 -16.99 7.65 -21.72
CA LYS A 399 -16.92 7.38 -20.28
C LYS A 399 -17.47 5.97 -20.00
N VAL A 400 -16.78 5.15 -19.20
CA VAL A 400 -17.14 3.74 -18.94
C VAL A 400 -17.55 3.46 -17.48
N GLY A 401 -17.66 4.50 -16.67
CA GLY A 401 -17.98 4.43 -15.25
C GLY A 401 -17.83 5.79 -14.58
N LEU A 402 -17.82 5.80 -13.24
CA LEU A 402 -17.56 7.00 -12.44
C LEU A 402 -16.12 7.03 -11.89
N GLU A 403 -15.53 5.86 -11.67
CA GLU A 403 -14.14 5.72 -11.24
C GLU A 403 -13.49 4.49 -11.88
N ALA A 404 -12.31 4.63 -12.50
CA ALA A 404 -11.57 3.54 -13.15
C ALA A 404 -10.05 3.71 -13.05
N ARG A 405 -9.30 2.65 -13.38
CA ARG A 405 -7.82 2.65 -13.37
C ARG A 405 -7.18 1.89 -14.52
N SER A 406 -7.84 0.86 -15.04
CA SER A 406 -7.26 -0.03 -16.06
C SER A 406 -7.93 0.13 -17.41
N VAL A 407 -7.10 0.12 -18.45
CA VAL A 407 -7.45 -0.06 -19.86
C VAL A 407 -6.38 -0.99 -20.45
N GLU A 408 -6.74 -1.81 -21.42
CA GLU A 408 -5.82 -2.66 -22.19
C GLU A 408 -6.37 -2.95 -23.59
N THR A 409 -5.52 -3.39 -24.51
CA THR A 409 -5.87 -3.67 -25.92
C THR A 409 -5.68 -5.15 -26.25
N SER A 410 -6.42 -5.65 -27.23
CA SER A 410 -6.27 -7.03 -27.70
C SER A 410 -4.90 -7.25 -28.36
N LYS A 411 -4.12 -8.21 -27.84
CA LYS A 411 -2.73 -8.51 -28.27
C LYS A 411 -2.55 -9.92 -28.84
N TYR A 412 -3.56 -10.78 -28.76
CA TYR A 412 -3.50 -12.07 -29.44
C TYR A 412 -3.49 -11.90 -30.96
N LYS A 413 -2.69 -12.73 -31.62
CA LYS A 413 -2.45 -12.67 -33.07
C LYS A 413 -3.75 -12.81 -33.88
N GLY A 414 -3.96 -11.92 -34.84
CA GLY A 414 -5.19 -11.85 -35.65
C GLY A 414 -6.34 -11.06 -35.00
N PHE A 415 -6.11 -10.47 -33.82
CA PHE A 415 -7.03 -9.56 -33.13
C PHE A 415 -6.42 -8.17 -32.93
N GLU A 416 -5.37 -7.83 -33.68
CA GLU A 416 -4.69 -6.54 -33.60
C GLU A 416 -5.69 -5.39 -33.83
N ASP A 417 -5.67 -4.41 -32.93
CA ASP A 417 -6.53 -3.21 -32.91
C ASP A 417 -8.06 -3.49 -32.85
N LYS A 418 -8.50 -4.75 -32.72
CA LYS A 418 -9.93 -5.13 -32.81
C LYS A 418 -10.75 -4.70 -31.58
N TYR A 419 -10.19 -4.86 -30.39
CA TYR A 419 -10.86 -4.53 -29.11
C TYR A 419 -9.95 -3.79 -28.13
N ALA A 420 -10.56 -2.92 -27.35
CA ALA A 420 -10.04 -2.43 -26.08
C ALA A 420 -10.96 -2.87 -24.93
N ILE A 421 -10.40 -2.98 -23.73
CA ILE A 421 -11.15 -3.27 -22.50
C ILE A 421 -10.80 -2.23 -21.44
N ALA A 422 -11.75 -1.86 -20.59
CA ALA A 422 -11.51 -1.00 -19.44
C ALA A 422 -12.15 -1.54 -18.16
N GLY A 423 -11.47 -1.32 -17.04
CA GLY A 423 -11.83 -1.80 -15.70
C GLY A 423 -12.16 -0.67 -14.74
N ALA A 424 -13.39 -0.70 -14.22
CA ALA A 424 -13.91 0.29 -13.29
C ALA A 424 -13.78 -0.18 -11.83
N TYR A 425 -13.60 0.81 -10.95
CA TYR A 425 -13.82 0.69 -9.51
C TYR A 425 -15.30 0.92 -9.19
N TRP A 426 -15.92 1.94 -9.80
CA TRP A 426 -17.35 2.16 -9.72
C TRP A 426 -17.97 2.52 -11.09
N PRO A 427 -19.07 1.85 -11.51
CA PRO A 427 -19.58 0.61 -10.91
C PRO A 427 -18.53 -0.52 -10.91
N PRO A 428 -18.68 -1.58 -10.09
CA PRO A 428 -17.81 -2.74 -10.15
C PRO A 428 -18.11 -3.52 -11.44
N GLN A 429 -17.39 -3.17 -12.51
CA GLN A 429 -17.59 -3.71 -13.86
C GLN A 429 -16.34 -3.57 -14.74
N PHE A 430 -16.31 -4.34 -15.83
CA PHE A 430 -15.45 -4.06 -16.97
C PHE A 430 -16.27 -3.90 -18.25
N VAL A 431 -15.70 -3.20 -19.24
CA VAL A 431 -16.34 -2.89 -20.53
C VAL A 431 -15.40 -3.27 -21.67
N ILE A 432 -15.87 -4.11 -22.59
CA ILE A 432 -15.21 -4.37 -23.88
C ILE A 432 -15.80 -3.38 -24.91
N MET A 433 -14.90 -2.70 -25.61
CA MET A 433 -15.19 -1.71 -26.63
C MET A 433 -14.53 -2.09 -27.95
N ASP A 434 -15.10 -1.60 -29.05
CA ASP A 434 -14.45 -1.61 -30.35
C ASP A 434 -13.12 -0.84 -30.30
N GLY A 435 -12.05 -1.45 -30.81
CA GLY A 435 -10.71 -0.89 -30.67
C GLY A 435 -10.48 0.38 -31.50
N GLU A 436 -11.12 0.52 -32.67
CA GLU A 436 -10.94 1.70 -33.52
C GLU A 436 -11.89 2.85 -33.14
N SER A 437 -13.10 2.58 -32.67
CA SER A 437 -14.14 3.61 -32.45
C SER A 437 -14.45 3.91 -30.98
N LEU A 438 -14.00 3.06 -30.05
CA LEU A 438 -14.46 3.02 -28.65
C LEU A 438 -15.95 2.71 -28.47
N GLU A 439 -16.67 2.21 -29.48
CA GLU A 439 -18.09 1.84 -29.29
C GLU A 439 -18.22 0.79 -28.17
N PRO A 440 -19.06 1.01 -27.15
CA PRO A 440 -19.25 0.05 -26.06
C PRO A 440 -20.02 -1.18 -26.57
N LYS A 441 -19.38 -2.36 -26.51
CA LYS A 441 -19.94 -3.62 -27.02
C LYS A 441 -20.50 -4.51 -25.91
N LYS A 442 -19.74 -4.73 -24.84
CA LYS A 442 -20.13 -5.63 -23.74
C LYS A 442 -19.76 -5.02 -22.39
N ILE A 443 -20.71 -5.02 -21.45
CA ILE A 443 -20.50 -4.63 -20.05
C ILE A 443 -20.69 -5.89 -19.20
N VAL A 444 -19.79 -6.12 -18.25
CA VAL A 444 -19.86 -7.26 -17.33
C VAL A 444 -19.61 -6.76 -15.92
N SER A 445 -20.57 -7.01 -15.01
CA SER A 445 -20.39 -6.69 -13.59
C SER A 445 -19.40 -7.66 -12.93
N THR A 446 -18.61 -7.16 -11.99
CA THR A 446 -17.67 -7.93 -11.18
C THR A 446 -18.17 -8.19 -9.75
N ARG A 447 -19.42 -7.78 -9.43
CA ARG A 447 -20.11 -8.16 -8.18
C ARG A 447 -20.24 -9.67 -8.10
N GLY A 448 -19.89 -10.26 -6.97
CA GLY A 448 -19.77 -11.71 -6.84
C GLY A 448 -19.35 -12.13 -5.43
N VAL A 449 -18.83 -13.36 -5.30
CA VAL A 449 -18.42 -13.92 -4.00
C VAL A 449 -16.90 -13.90 -3.80
N THR A 450 -16.47 -13.75 -2.56
CA THR A 450 -15.04 -13.83 -2.18
C THR A 450 -14.48 -15.23 -2.39
N VAL A 451 -13.20 -15.34 -2.76
CA VAL A 451 -12.53 -16.63 -3.01
C VAL A 451 -12.39 -17.48 -1.73
N ASP A 452 -12.23 -16.83 -0.59
CA ASP A 452 -11.97 -17.44 0.73
C ASP A 452 -13.26 -17.83 1.47
N THR A 453 -14.14 -16.88 1.76
CA THR A 453 -15.34 -17.07 2.59
C THR A 453 -16.59 -17.39 1.77
N GLN A 454 -16.54 -17.25 0.44
CA GLN A 454 -17.70 -17.36 -0.47
C GLN A 454 -18.83 -16.38 -0.12
N GLU A 455 -18.52 -15.29 0.56
CA GLU A 455 -19.48 -14.25 0.93
C GLU A 455 -19.66 -13.24 -0.21
N TYR A 456 -20.89 -12.78 -0.40
CA TYR A 456 -21.19 -11.77 -1.43
C TYR A 456 -20.53 -10.42 -1.11
N HIS A 457 -19.77 -9.91 -2.08
CA HIS A 457 -19.10 -8.62 -1.99
C HIS A 457 -19.70 -7.62 -3.02
N PRO A 458 -20.26 -6.48 -2.57
CA PRO A 458 -21.01 -5.57 -3.45
C PRO A 458 -20.14 -4.59 -4.25
N GLU A 459 -18.85 -4.46 -3.91
CA GLU A 459 -17.90 -3.53 -4.52
C GLU A 459 -16.56 -4.21 -4.96
N PRO A 460 -16.53 -5.27 -5.80
CA PRO A 460 -15.27 -5.90 -6.22
C PRO A 460 -14.65 -5.16 -7.40
N ARG A 461 -13.68 -4.29 -7.11
CA ARG A 461 -13.10 -3.34 -8.06
C ARG A 461 -12.17 -4.03 -9.05
N VAL A 462 -12.21 -3.64 -10.32
CA VAL A 462 -11.23 -4.13 -11.31
C VAL A 462 -9.91 -3.40 -11.12
N ALA A 463 -8.84 -4.13 -10.80
CA ALA A 463 -7.53 -3.57 -10.56
C ALA A 463 -6.72 -3.44 -11.86
N ALA A 464 -5.87 -4.42 -12.18
CA ALA A 464 -5.16 -4.49 -13.45
C ALA A 464 -5.91 -5.33 -14.49
N ILE A 465 -5.64 -5.03 -15.77
CA ILE A 465 -5.98 -5.86 -16.91
C ILE A 465 -4.72 -6.03 -17.75
N VAL A 466 -4.47 -7.25 -18.23
CA VAL A 466 -3.47 -7.55 -19.27
C VAL A 466 -4.15 -8.33 -20.41
N ALA A 467 -3.54 -8.35 -21.60
CA ALA A 467 -4.00 -9.18 -22.71
C ALA A 467 -3.12 -10.42 -22.87
N SER A 468 -3.75 -11.57 -23.08
CA SER A 468 -3.08 -12.84 -23.30
C SER A 468 -2.37 -12.88 -24.65
N HIS A 469 -1.20 -13.51 -24.66
CA HIS A 469 -0.43 -13.82 -25.87
C HIS A 469 -0.64 -15.28 -26.32
N GLU A 470 -1.26 -16.11 -25.48
CA GLU A 470 -1.51 -17.55 -25.71
C GLU A 470 -2.92 -17.84 -26.24
N HIS A 471 -3.90 -16.99 -25.90
CA HIS A 471 -5.30 -17.09 -26.35
C HIS A 471 -5.88 -15.69 -26.63
N PRO A 472 -6.96 -15.57 -27.41
CA PRO A 472 -7.71 -14.32 -27.62
C PRO A 472 -8.52 -13.91 -26.36
N GLU A 473 -7.81 -13.55 -25.29
CA GLU A 473 -8.39 -13.29 -23.97
C GLU A 473 -7.80 -12.05 -23.28
N PHE A 474 -8.65 -11.34 -22.54
CA PHE A 474 -8.23 -10.40 -21.51
C PHE A 474 -8.14 -11.11 -20.16
N ILE A 475 -7.11 -10.80 -19.37
CA ILE A 475 -6.95 -11.28 -17.99
C ILE A 475 -7.23 -10.11 -17.04
N VAL A 476 -8.31 -10.22 -16.27
CA VAL A 476 -8.88 -9.15 -15.44
C VAL A 476 -8.76 -9.51 -13.96
N ASN A 477 -8.03 -8.69 -13.19
CA ASN A 477 -7.94 -8.83 -11.74
C ASN A 477 -9.15 -8.18 -11.03
N VAL A 478 -9.91 -8.97 -10.26
CA VAL A 478 -11.00 -8.48 -9.42
C VAL A 478 -10.54 -8.47 -7.95
N LYS A 479 -10.34 -7.27 -7.42
CA LYS A 479 -9.57 -7.02 -6.19
C LYS A 479 -10.16 -7.69 -4.95
N GLU A 480 -11.31 -7.24 -4.46
CA GLU A 480 -11.80 -7.61 -3.12
C GLU A 480 -12.26 -9.07 -3.03
N THR A 481 -12.73 -9.64 -4.14
CA THR A 481 -13.13 -11.05 -4.23
C THR A 481 -11.96 -11.99 -4.49
N GLY A 482 -10.81 -11.51 -4.95
CA GLY A 482 -9.62 -12.33 -5.21
C GLY A 482 -9.78 -13.29 -6.40
N LYS A 483 -10.46 -12.83 -7.45
CA LYS A 483 -10.72 -13.59 -8.69
C LYS A 483 -9.92 -13.01 -9.84
N ILE A 484 -9.36 -13.88 -10.68
CA ILE A 484 -8.75 -13.54 -11.95
C ILE A 484 -9.67 -14.09 -13.05
N LEU A 485 -10.18 -13.21 -13.92
CA LEU A 485 -11.08 -13.61 -15.00
C LEU A 485 -10.31 -13.67 -16.32
N LEU A 486 -10.32 -14.82 -16.99
CA LEU A 486 -9.90 -14.94 -18.38
C LEU A 486 -11.14 -14.75 -19.24
N VAL A 487 -11.19 -13.66 -20.00
CA VAL A 487 -12.35 -13.19 -20.74
C VAL A 487 -12.07 -13.32 -22.23
N ASN A 488 -12.62 -14.35 -22.86
CA ASN A 488 -12.42 -14.65 -24.27
C ASN A 488 -13.22 -13.69 -25.15
N TYR A 489 -12.55 -13.12 -26.16
CA TYR A 489 -13.10 -12.11 -27.05
C TYR A 489 -13.22 -12.59 -28.51
N GLU A 490 -13.19 -13.90 -28.78
CA GLU A 490 -13.52 -14.45 -30.11
C GLU A 490 -14.98 -14.18 -30.47
N ASP A 491 -15.87 -14.43 -29.50
CA ASP A 491 -17.30 -14.20 -29.55
C ASP A 491 -17.73 -13.50 -28.26
N ILE A 492 -17.94 -12.18 -28.36
CA ILE A 492 -18.37 -11.34 -27.23
C ILE A 492 -19.88 -11.40 -26.99
N ASP A 493 -20.66 -11.98 -27.90
CA ASP A 493 -22.10 -12.16 -27.71
C ASP A 493 -22.34 -13.40 -26.85
N ASN A 494 -21.74 -14.54 -27.23
CA ASN A 494 -21.69 -15.79 -26.48
C ASN A 494 -20.46 -15.85 -25.54
N LEU A 495 -20.24 -14.76 -24.78
CA LEU A 495 -19.03 -14.51 -24.00
C LEU A 495 -18.64 -15.68 -23.09
N LYS A 496 -17.48 -16.30 -23.38
CA LYS A 496 -16.86 -17.29 -22.50
C LYS A 496 -15.96 -16.60 -21.48
N THR A 497 -16.06 -17.02 -20.23
CA THR A 497 -15.17 -16.58 -19.15
C THR A 497 -14.71 -17.77 -18.32
N ILE A 498 -13.46 -17.75 -17.86
CA ILE A 498 -12.95 -18.67 -16.85
C ILE A 498 -12.64 -17.85 -15.61
N GLU A 499 -13.31 -18.16 -14.49
CA GLU A 499 -13.04 -17.56 -13.19
C GLU A 499 -12.00 -18.40 -12.43
N ILE A 500 -10.82 -17.83 -12.21
CA ILE A 500 -9.75 -18.43 -11.42
C ILE A 500 -9.76 -17.81 -10.02
N GLY A 501 -9.99 -18.62 -8.99
CA GLY A 501 -9.77 -18.20 -7.61
C GLY A 501 -8.27 -18.06 -7.31
N ALA A 502 -7.84 -16.93 -6.78
CA ALA A 502 -6.45 -16.65 -6.42
C ALA A 502 -6.33 -16.30 -4.92
N ALA A 503 -6.12 -15.03 -4.59
CA ALA A 503 -6.09 -14.52 -3.23
C ALA A 503 -6.71 -13.12 -3.19
N ARG A 504 -7.28 -12.68 -2.07
CA ARG A 504 -7.95 -11.38 -1.98
C ARG A 504 -6.98 -10.22 -2.12
N PHE A 505 -7.52 -9.08 -2.51
CA PHE A 505 -6.82 -7.83 -2.74
C PHE A 505 -5.83 -7.87 -3.91
N LEU A 506 -6.15 -8.64 -4.96
CA LEU A 506 -5.46 -8.57 -6.25
C LEU A 506 -5.28 -7.11 -6.71
N HIS A 507 -4.14 -6.85 -7.33
CA HIS A 507 -3.75 -5.50 -7.72
C HIS A 507 -3.13 -5.52 -9.12
N ASP A 508 -1.84 -5.25 -9.19
CA ASP A 508 -0.99 -5.15 -10.37
C ASP A 508 -0.16 -6.41 -10.59
N GLY A 509 0.48 -6.50 -11.75
CA GLY A 509 1.15 -7.71 -12.21
C GLY A 509 1.60 -7.59 -13.66
N GLY A 510 2.34 -8.59 -14.10
CA GLY A 510 2.81 -8.68 -15.48
C GLY A 510 3.16 -10.12 -15.85
N TRP A 511 3.51 -10.28 -17.11
CA TRP A 511 3.98 -11.53 -17.67
C TRP A 511 5.41 -11.85 -17.22
N ASP A 512 5.71 -13.14 -17.18
CA ASP A 512 7.08 -13.64 -17.27
C ASP A 512 7.70 -13.35 -18.64
N VAL A 513 9.00 -13.57 -18.78
CA VAL A 513 9.76 -13.36 -20.04
C VAL A 513 9.21 -14.13 -21.25
N THR A 514 8.50 -15.24 -21.06
CA THR A 514 7.88 -16.03 -22.15
C THR A 514 6.50 -15.55 -22.56
N LYS A 515 5.88 -14.62 -21.82
CA LYS A 515 4.51 -14.13 -22.02
C LYS A 515 3.40 -15.18 -21.83
N ARG A 516 3.71 -16.26 -21.10
CA ARG A 516 2.77 -17.34 -20.81
C ARG A 516 2.21 -17.25 -19.39
N TYR A 517 3.02 -16.88 -18.41
CA TYR A 517 2.63 -16.88 -17.01
C TYR A 517 2.39 -15.46 -16.53
N PHE A 518 1.18 -15.16 -16.06
CA PHE A 518 0.84 -13.88 -15.46
C PHE A 518 1.10 -13.95 -13.95
N LEU A 519 2.07 -13.16 -13.48
CA LEU A 519 2.41 -12.99 -12.07
C LEU A 519 1.77 -11.70 -11.54
N THR A 520 0.92 -11.81 -10.52
CA THR A 520 0.19 -10.65 -9.97
C THR A 520 0.15 -10.62 -8.45
N ALA A 521 0.29 -9.42 -7.90
CA ALA A 521 0.26 -9.17 -6.46
C ALA A 521 -1.16 -9.18 -5.89
N ALA A 522 -1.40 -10.06 -4.94
CA ALA A 522 -2.49 -9.96 -3.97
C ALA A 522 -1.95 -9.20 -2.76
N ASN A 523 -1.89 -7.87 -2.87
CA ASN A 523 -0.92 -7.08 -2.08
C ASN A 523 -1.21 -7.06 -0.56
N GLN A 524 -2.47 -6.93 -0.13
CA GLN A 524 -2.86 -7.06 1.28
C GLN A 524 -2.97 -8.53 1.77
N SER A 525 -2.63 -9.50 0.91
CA SER A 525 -2.55 -10.93 1.25
C SER A 525 -1.12 -11.47 1.23
N ASP A 526 -0.12 -10.61 1.02
CA ASP A 526 1.32 -10.93 1.00
C ASP A 526 1.69 -12.08 0.02
N LYS A 527 1.01 -12.14 -1.13
CA LYS A 527 1.15 -13.22 -2.13
C LYS A 527 1.31 -12.71 -3.56
N ILE A 528 2.05 -13.46 -4.37
CA ILE A 528 2.04 -13.38 -5.83
C ILE A 528 1.29 -14.59 -6.39
N ALA A 529 0.16 -14.35 -7.06
CA ALA A 529 -0.55 -15.37 -7.81
C ALA A 529 0.08 -15.56 -9.20
N VAL A 530 0.23 -16.80 -9.63
CA VAL A 530 0.77 -17.18 -10.94
C VAL A 530 -0.31 -17.91 -11.72
N VAL A 531 -0.73 -17.35 -12.85
CA VAL A 531 -1.67 -17.98 -13.78
C VAL A 531 -0.93 -18.40 -15.04
N ASP A 532 -1.03 -19.66 -15.42
CA ASP A 532 -0.62 -20.13 -16.76
C ASP A 532 -1.75 -19.77 -17.73
N SER A 533 -1.51 -18.82 -18.64
CA SER A 533 -2.54 -18.38 -19.58
C SER A 533 -2.79 -19.42 -20.67
N ARG A 534 -1.79 -20.20 -21.08
CA ARG A 534 -1.97 -21.29 -22.06
C ARG A 534 -2.87 -22.38 -21.54
N GLU A 535 -2.64 -22.79 -20.30
CA GLU A 535 -3.41 -23.83 -19.61
C GLU A 535 -4.63 -23.30 -18.84
N GLN A 536 -4.85 -21.98 -18.90
CA GLN A 536 -5.99 -21.24 -18.33
C GLN A 536 -6.25 -21.53 -16.85
N LYS A 537 -5.20 -21.68 -16.04
CA LYS A 537 -5.28 -22.15 -14.64
C LYS A 537 -4.29 -21.48 -13.70
N LEU A 538 -4.66 -21.41 -12.41
CA LEU A 538 -3.74 -21.06 -11.34
C LEU A 538 -2.64 -22.15 -11.26
N THR A 539 -1.39 -21.70 -11.26
CA THR A 539 -0.21 -22.58 -11.16
C THR A 539 0.44 -22.49 -9.78
N ALA A 540 0.45 -21.30 -9.16
CA ALA A 540 0.99 -21.11 -7.82
C ALA A 540 0.40 -19.89 -7.09
N LEU A 541 0.49 -19.93 -5.75
CA LEU A 541 0.42 -18.75 -4.88
C LEU A 541 1.75 -18.70 -4.12
N VAL A 542 2.61 -17.77 -4.49
CA VAL A 542 3.95 -17.61 -3.91
C VAL A 542 3.86 -16.61 -2.77
N ASP A 543 4.22 -17.04 -1.55
CA ASP A 543 4.33 -16.13 -0.40
C ASP A 543 5.51 -15.17 -0.58
N VAL A 544 5.28 -13.88 -0.28
CA VAL A 544 6.28 -12.82 -0.38
C VAL A 544 6.18 -11.86 0.82
N ASP A 545 7.22 -11.06 1.05
CA ASP A 545 7.28 -10.17 2.20
C ASP A 545 6.44 -8.88 2.03
N LYS A 546 5.37 -8.79 2.81
CA LYS A 546 4.56 -7.60 3.15
C LYS A 546 4.33 -6.55 2.06
N ILE A 547 3.13 -6.57 1.47
CA ILE A 547 2.62 -5.62 0.47
C ILE A 547 3.58 -5.46 -0.74
N PRO A 548 3.71 -6.52 -1.57
CA PRO A 548 4.36 -6.41 -2.87
C PRO A 548 3.64 -5.39 -3.77
N HIS A 549 4.42 -4.61 -4.53
CA HIS A 549 3.93 -3.65 -5.52
C HIS A 549 4.84 -3.66 -6.77
N PRO A 550 4.63 -4.58 -7.72
CA PRO A 550 5.50 -4.75 -8.90
C PRO A 550 5.37 -3.67 -9.98
N GLY A 551 4.22 -3.00 -10.11
CA GLY A 551 3.78 -2.48 -11.41
C GLY A 551 3.54 -3.66 -12.36
N ARG A 552 4.29 -3.74 -13.47
CA ARG A 552 4.38 -4.95 -14.31
C ARG A 552 5.44 -5.95 -13.82
N GLY A 553 6.26 -5.54 -12.85
CA GLY A 553 7.48 -6.22 -12.45
C GLY A 553 8.63 -5.97 -13.43
N ALA A 554 9.69 -6.76 -13.30
CA ALA A 554 10.86 -6.72 -14.18
C ALA A 554 11.36 -8.14 -14.44
N ASN A 555 11.68 -8.47 -15.70
CA ASN A 555 12.13 -9.80 -16.11
C ASN A 555 13.61 -9.83 -16.51
N PHE A 556 14.39 -10.75 -15.93
CA PHE A 556 15.77 -11.01 -16.39
C PHE A 556 16.21 -12.45 -16.07
N VAL A 557 17.43 -12.81 -16.48
CA VAL A 557 18.07 -14.08 -16.13
C VAL A 557 19.02 -13.86 -14.95
N ASP A 558 18.67 -14.37 -13.76
CA ASP A 558 19.60 -14.40 -12.62
C ASP A 558 20.74 -15.40 -12.94
N PRO A 559 22.03 -15.01 -12.79
CA PRO A 559 23.17 -15.87 -13.15
C PRO A 559 23.23 -17.23 -12.45
N LYS A 560 22.52 -17.41 -11.34
CA LYS A 560 22.46 -18.64 -10.54
C LYS A 560 21.12 -19.38 -10.69
N PHE A 561 20.01 -18.64 -10.81
CA PHE A 561 18.66 -19.22 -10.71
C PHE A 561 17.89 -19.33 -12.03
N GLY A 562 18.41 -18.76 -13.13
CA GLY A 562 17.73 -18.75 -14.43
C GLY A 562 16.73 -17.59 -14.57
N PRO A 563 15.73 -17.69 -15.45
CA PRO A 563 14.70 -16.67 -15.62
C PRO A 563 13.96 -16.36 -14.32
N VAL A 564 13.88 -15.07 -13.99
CA VAL A 564 13.20 -14.54 -12.81
C VAL A 564 12.33 -13.35 -13.16
N TRP A 565 11.21 -13.23 -12.45
CA TRP A 565 10.36 -12.04 -12.39
C TRP A 565 10.50 -11.38 -11.02
N VAL A 566 10.51 -10.04 -10.99
CA VAL A 566 10.87 -9.27 -9.80
C VAL A 566 9.76 -8.32 -9.38
N THR A 567 9.59 -8.17 -8.06
CA THR A 567 8.71 -7.19 -7.41
C THR A 567 9.45 -6.48 -6.27
N SER A 568 9.19 -5.19 -6.06
CA SER A 568 9.56 -4.49 -4.82
C SER A 568 8.35 -4.43 -3.87
N ALA A 569 8.58 -4.00 -2.63
CA ALA A 569 7.52 -3.83 -1.65
C ALA A 569 7.21 -2.35 -1.35
N LEU A 570 5.94 -2.08 -1.06
CA LEU A 570 5.50 -0.78 -0.56
C LEU A 570 5.85 -0.64 0.94
N GLY A 571 5.72 -1.71 1.72
CA GLY A 571 5.85 -1.68 3.18
C GLY A 571 7.24 -1.91 3.76
N ASN A 572 8.19 -2.36 2.94
CA ASN A 572 9.52 -2.74 3.40
C ASN A 572 10.57 -2.55 2.30
N ASP A 573 11.85 -2.74 2.62
CA ASP A 573 12.99 -2.49 1.73
C ASP A 573 13.37 -3.68 0.84
N LYS A 574 12.55 -4.74 0.78
CA LYS A 574 12.87 -5.96 0.04
C LYS A 574 12.50 -5.84 -1.43
N VAL A 575 13.33 -6.47 -2.26
CA VAL A 575 13.11 -6.68 -3.70
C VAL A 575 13.20 -8.17 -3.96
N THR A 576 12.08 -8.78 -4.30
CA THR A 576 11.86 -10.23 -4.29
C THR A 576 11.90 -10.78 -5.71
N LEU A 577 12.73 -11.79 -5.94
CA LEU A 577 12.91 -12.47 -7.22
C LEU A 577 12.26 -13.85 -7.16
N ILE A 578 11.35 -14.13 -8.10
CA ILE A 578 10.63 -15.40 -8.22
C ILE A 578 11.11 -16.10 -9.49
N GLY A 579 11.47 -17.38 -9.42
CA GLY A 579 11.85 -18.16 -10.61
C GLY A 579 10.63 -18.46 -11.50
N THR A 580 10.76 -18.31 -12.82
CA THR A 580 9.62 -18.40 -13.76
C THR A 580 9.79 -19.43 -14.88
N ASP A 581 10.81 -20.30 -14.81
CA ASP A 581 11.10 -21.32 -15.84
C ASP A 581 10.87 -22.75 -15.32
N PRO A 582 9.62 -23.27 -15.38
CA PRO A 582 9.30 -24.62 -14.94
C PRO A 582 9.82 -25.72 -15.88
N GLU A 583 10.33 -25.40 -17.08
CA GLU A 583 10.82 -26.39 -18.04
C GLU A 583 12.29 -26.72 -17.83
N LYS A 584 13.15 -25.70 -17.63
CA LYS A 584 14.61 -25.88 -17.48
C LYS A 584 15.11 -25.62 -16.07
N HIS A 585 14.34 -24.92 -15.25
CA HIS A 585 14.67 -24.62 -13.85
C HIS A 585 13.54 -25.05 -12.88
N PRO A 586 12.99 -26.29 -12.98
CA PRO A 586 11.81 -26.73 -12.22
C PRO A 586 12.00 -26.64 -10.69
N ASP A 587 13.23 -26.80 -10.19
CA ASP A 587 13.53 -26.64 -8.76
C ASP A 587 13.38 -25.20 -8.26
N ASN A 588 13.47 -24.21 -9.14
CA ASN A 588 13.38 -22.78 -8.85
C ASN A 588 12.00 -22.17 -9.19
N ALA A 589 11.26 -22.81 -10.09
CA ALA A 589 9.99 -22.28 -10.60
C ALA A 589 8.97 -22.08 -9.48
N TRP A 590 8.33 -20.91 -9.50
CA TRP A 590 7.28 -20.48 -8.57
C TRP A 590 7.73 -20.45 -7.10
N LYS A 591 9.02 -20.18 -6.86
CA LYS A 591 9.60 -19.97 -5.54
C LYS A 591 10.33 -18.65 -5.49
N VAL A 592 10.35 -18.01 -4.32
CA VAL A 592 11.27 -16.92 -4.03
C VAL A 592 12.69 -17.49 -4.01
N VAL A 593 13.49 -17.16 -5.02
CA VAL A 593 14.88 -17.66 -5.16
C VAL A 593 15.91 -16.70 -4.55
N ARG A 594 15.58 -15.41 -4.49
CA ARG A 594 16.43 -14.38 -3.91
C ARG A 594 15.58 -13.23 -3.37
N VAL A 595 16.03 -12.63 -2.27
CA VAL A 595 15.52 -11.37 -1.75
C VAL A 595 16.70 -10.40 -1.64
N LEU A 596 16.65 -9.32 -2.41
CA LEU A 596 17.61 -8.21 -2.34
C LEU A 596 17.13 -7.15 -1.35
N LYS A 597 18.06 -6.34 -0.85
CA LYS A 597 17.77 -5.18 -0.01
C LYS A 597 17.94 -3.90 -0.83
N GLY A 598 16.86 -3.14 -1.00
CA GLY A 598 16.82 -1.82 -1.63
C GLY A 598 17.10 -0.67 -0.67
N GLN A 599 16.72 0.56 -1.05
CA GLN A 599 17.00 1.76 -0.26
C GLN A 599 16.11 1.89 1.00
N GLY A 600 14.89 1.37 0.95
CA GLY A 600 13.85 1.58 1.96
C GLY A 600 12.48 1.18 1.43
N GLY A 601 11.46 1.22 2.29
CA GLY A 601 10.06 1.06 1.88
C GLY A 601 9.54 2.22 1.03
N GLY A 602 8.36 2.05 0.46
CA GLY A 602 7.74 3.03 -0.43
C GLY A 602 8.16 2.93 -1.89
N SER A 603 8.66 1.77 -2.32
CA SER A 603 8.84 1.48 -3.75
C SER A 603 7.48 1.29 -4.43
N LEU A 604 7.38 1.74 -5.68
CA LEU A 604 6.23 1.54 -6.55
C LEU A 604 6.60 0.77 -7.82
N PHE A 605 7.83 0.91 -8.30
CA PHE A 605 8.24 0.30 -9.55
C PHE A 605 9.65 -0.25 -9.50
N VAL A 606 9.76 -1.51 -9.93
CA VAL A 606 11.00 -2.09 -10.46
C VAL A 606 10.98 -2.04 -11.99
N LYS A 607 12.16 -2.00 -12.62
CA LYS A 607 12.27 -2.07 -14.08
C LYS A 607 13.63 -2.60 -14.52
N THR A 608 13.65 -3.40 -15.58
CA THR A 608 14.84 -3.63 -16.39
C THR A 608 14.48 -3.56 -17.88
N HIS A 609 15.35 -4.04 -18.74
CA HIS A 609 15.09 -4.24 -20.16
C HIS A 609 16.01 -5.36 -20.68
N PRO A 610 15.60 -6.22 -21.63
CA PRO A 610 16.43 -7.35 -22.13
C PRO A 610 17.81 -6.99 -22.71
N LYS A 611 18.09 -5.70 -22.93
CA LYS A 611 19.40 -5.17 -23.38
C LYS A 611 20.19 -4.46 -22.29
N SER A 612 19.56 -4.17 -21.15
CA SER A 612 20.19 -3.56 -19.98
C SER A 612 20.92 -4.62 -19.16
N LYS A 613 21.86 -4.17 -18.33
CA LYS A 613 22.52 -4.98 -17.29
C LYS A 613 22.10 -4.58 -15.88
N HIS A 614 21.06 -3.75 -15.77
CA HIS A 614 20.69 -3.06 -14.55
C HIS A 614 19.23 -3.32 -14.16
N LEU A 615 19.01 -3.52 -12.87
CA LEU A 615 17.69 -3.51 -12.26
C LEU A 615 17.53 -2.18 -11.50
N TYR A 616 16.57 -1.37 -11.93
CA TYR A 616 16.22 -0.09 -11.32
C TYR A 616 15.07 -0.28 -10.34
N VAL A 617 15.17 0.33 -9.16
CA VAL A 617 14.15 0.28 -8.10
C VAL A 617 13.94 1.69 -7.56
N ASP A 618 12.73 2.23 -7.75
CA ASP A 618 12.36 3.51 -7.16
C ASP A 618 11.94 3.38 -5.69
N THR A 619 11.84 4.52 -5.01
CA THR A 619 11.36 4.61 -3.62
C THR A 619 10.42 5.81 -3.45
N ALA A 620 9.56 6.02 -4.45
CA ALA A 620 8.73 7.22 -4.63
C ALA A 620 7.96 7.67 -3.37
N LEU A 621 7.45 6.74 -2.56
CA LEU A 621 6.63 7.02 -1.38
C LEU A 621 7.38 6.98 -0.05
N ASN A 622 8.69 6.78 -0.07
CA ASN A 622 9.49 6.84 1.15
C ASN A 622 9.29 8.18 1.90
N PRO A 623 9.25 8.17 3.25
CA PRO A 623 9.13 9.39 4.04
C PRO A 623 10.40 10.26 4.05
N ASP A 624 11.60 9.68 3.90
CA ASP A 624 12.85 10.43 3.79
C ASP A 624 12.99 11.02 2.37
N PRO A 625 13.05 12.36 2.22
CA PRO A 625 13.23 13.00 0.93
C PRO A 625 14.47 12.52 0.16
N LYS A 626 15.58 12.17 0.83
CA LYS A 626 16.80 11.68 0.17
C LYS A 626 16.55 10.34 -0.55
N ILE A 627 15.72 9.50 0.04
CA ILE A 627 15.35 8.19 -0.50
C ILE A 627 14.24 8.33 -1.54
N SER A 628 13.24 9.21 -1.33
CA SER A 628 12.19 9.44 -2.33
C SER A 628 12.64 10.26 -3.55
N GLN A 629 13.82 10.88 -3.50
CA GLN A 629 14.41 11.68 -4.58
C GLN A 629 15.55 10.96 -5.33
N SER A 630 15.75 9.67 -5.06
CA SER A 630 16.80 8.84 -5.65
C SER A 630 16.28 7.46 -6.07
N VAL A 631 17.13 6.71 -6.78
CA VAL A 631 16.81 5.37 -7.32
C VAL A 631 17.99 4.43 -7.04
N ALA A 632 17.69 3.20 -6.58
CA ALA A 632 18.67 2.13 -6.49
C ALA A 632 18.85 1.42 -7.84
N VAL A 633 20.11 1.08 -8.16
CA VAL A 633 20.48 0.38 -9.39
C VAL A 633 21.41 -0.79 -9.06
N PHE A 634 20.94 -2.01 -9.30
CA PHE A 634 21.69 -3.24 -9.11
C PHE A 634 22.35 -3.69 -10.42
N ASP A 635 23.54 -4.32 -10.35
CA ASP A 635 24.20 -5.00 -11.47
C ASP A 635 23.65 -6.44 -11.56
N ILE A 636 22.84 -6.73 -12.58
CA ILE A 636 22.19 -8.05 -12.75
C ILE A 636 23.23 -9.18 -12.86
N ASN A 637 24.42 -8.89 -13.37
CA ASN A 637 25.50 -9.88 -13.51
C ASN A 637 26.21 -10.16 -12.17
N ASN A 638 25.97 -9.35 -11.14
CA ASN A 638 26.54 -9.52 -9.81
C ASN A 638 25.64 -8.86 -8.75
N LEU A 639 24.50 -9.51 -8.49
CA LEU A 639 23.48 -9.07 -7.53
C LEU A 639 23.93 -9.11 -6.06
N ASP A 640 25.12 -9.66 -5.78
CA ASP A 640 25.71 -9.66 -4.44
C ASP A 640 26.52 -8.36 -4.18
N LYS A 641 26.77 -7.53 -5.21
CA LYS A 641 27.31 -6.16 -5.04
C LYS A 641 26.24 -5.23 -4.44
N PRO A 642 26.64 -4.25 -3.61
CA PRO A 642 25.77 -3.13 -3.25
C PRO A 642 25.23 -2.41 -4.49
N PHE A 643 23.96 -1.99 -4.44
CA PHE A 643 23.37 -1.13 -5.45
C PHE A 643 24.07 0.24 -5.50
N LYS A 644 24.04 0.87 -6.67
CA LYS A 644 24.38 2.30 -6.82
C LYS A 644 23.13 3.13 -6.55
N VAL A 645 23.31 4.33 -6.00
CA VAL A 645 22.24 5.32 -5.84
C VAL A 645 22.40 6.40 -6.89
N LEU A 646 21.35 6.65 -7.67
CA LEU A 646 21.30 7.77 -8.62
C LEU A 646 20.49 8.94 -8.01
N PRO A 647 21.06 10.15 -7.89
CA PRO A 647 20.38 11.30 -7.30
C PRO A 647 19.49 12.01 -8.32
N ILE A 648 18.47 11.30 -8.80
CA ILE A 648 17.64 11.71 -9.95
C ILE A 648 17.01 13.11 -9.76
N ALA A 649 16.46 13.44 -8.58
CA ALA A 649 15.86 14.77 -8.39
C ALA A 649 16.89 15.89 -8.20
N GLU A 650 18.14 15.57 -7.83
CA GLU A 650 19.26 16.52 -7.80
C GLU A 650 19.66 16.89 -9.23
N TRP A 651 19.79 15.88 -10.11
CA TRP A 651 20.04 16.06 -11.54
C TRP A 651 18.96 16.87 -12.26
N ALA A 652 17.71 16.83 -11.79
CA ALA A 652 16.62 17.66 -12.32
C ALA A 652 16.70 19.15 -11.92
N ASN A 653 17.45 19.50 -10.85
CA ASN A 653 17.70 20.87 -10.40
C ASN A 653 16.45 21.77 -10.26
N LEU A 654 15.37 21.24 -9.69
CA LEU A 654 14.06 21.91 -9.64
C LEU A 654 13.84 22.87 -8.45
N GLY A 655 14.86 23.07 -7.61
CA GLY A 655 14.74 23.88 -6.39
C GLY A 655 13.97 23.18 -5.25
N PRO A 656 13.35 23.91 -4.31
CA PRO A 656 12.57 23.34 -3.20
C PRO A 656 11.28 22.64 -3.69
N GLY A 657 10.55 22.03 -2.77
CA GLY A 657 9.29 21.32 -3.05
C GLY A 657 9.36 19.80 -2.85
N PRO A 658 8.21 19.14 -2.64
CA PRO A 658 8.06 17.74 -2.20
C PRO A 658 8.33 16.68 -3.28
N LYS A 659 9.41 16.87 -4.05
CA LYS A 659 9.81 16.02 -5.18
C LYS A 659 9.86 14.52 -4.83
N ARG A 660 9.27 13.70 -5.71
CA ARG A 660 9.30 12.23 -5.68
C ARG A 660 9.75 11.72 -7.05
N VAL A 661 10.69 10.79 -7.05
CA VAL A 661 11.16 10.11 -8.26
C VAL A 661 10.37 8.84 -8.44
N VAL A 662 9.73 8.68 -9.59
CA VAL A 662 8.79 7.57 -9.82
C VAL A 662 8.92 6.96 -11.22
N GLN A 663 8.79 5.64 -11.25
CA GLN A 663 8.64 4.76 -12.40
C GLN A 663 9.78 4.89 -13.43
N PRO A 664 10.90 4.18 -13.30
CA PRO A 664 11.79 3.94 -14.44
C PRO A 664 11.04 3.37 -15.64
N GLU A 665 11.23 3.93 -16.84
CA GLU A 665 10.71 3.41 -18.11
C GLU A 665 11.80 3.52 -19.19
N PHE A 666 12.05 2.43 -19.94
CA PHE A 666 13.08 2.40 -20.99
C PHE A 666 12.56 2.97 -22.33
N ASN A 667 13.49 3.48 -23.14
CA ASN A 667 13.27 3.73 -24.57
C ASN A 667 13.20 2.40 -25.36
N MET A 668 12.81 2.46 -26.65
CA MET A 668 12.84 1.30 -27.56
C MET A 668 14.27 0.74 -27.76
N GLY A 669 15.27 1.61 -27.65
CA GLY A 669 16.69 1.26 -27.72
C GLY A 669 17.09 0.26 -26.65
N GLY A 670 16.51 0.35 -25.46
CA GLY A 670 16.92 -0.38 -24.26
C GLY A 670 18.19 0.19 -23.62
N ASP A 671 18.58 1.41 -23.97
CA ASP A 671 19.86 2.05 -23.60
C ASP A 671 19.69 3.42 -22.91
N GLU A 672 18.47 3.91 -22.78
CA GLU A 672 18.12 5.05 -21.93
C GLU A 672 16.94 4.71 -21.02
N VAL A 673 17.02 5.17 -19.75
CA VAL A 673 15.95 5.03 -18.75
C VAL A 673 15.44 6.41 -18.35
N TRP A 674 14.12 6.58 -18.41
CA TRP A 674 13.42 7.82 -18.12
C TRP A 674 12.74 7.73 -16.76
N PHE A 675 12.86 8.80 -15.98
CA PHE A 675 12.28 8.95 -14.64
C PHE A 675 11.42 10.20 -14.58
N SER A 676 10.27 10.13 -13.91
CA SER A 676 9.51 11.33 -13.58
C SER A 676 9.99 11.88 -12.24
N VAL A 677 10.32 13.17 -12.19
CA VAL A 677 10.53 13.92 -10.95
C VAL A 677 9.25 14.70 -10.68
N TRP A 678 8.31 14.03 -10.01
CA TRP A 678 6.98 14.52 -9.68
C TRP A 678 7.08 15.50 -8.50
N ASN A 679 6.67 16.74 -8.73
CA ASN A 679 6.52 17.77 -7.71
C ASN A 679 5.03 18.12 -7.53
N GLY A 680 4.70 19.08 -6.66
CA GLY A 680 3.33 19.63 -6.60
C GLY A 680 2.94 20.38 -7.88
N MET A 681 1.66 20.76 -7.99
CA MET A 681 1.08 21.35 -9.21
C MET A 681 1.60 22.77 -9.50
N GLU A 682 1.96 23.53 -8.48
CA GLU A 682 2.48 24.91 -8.61
C GLU A 682 4.01 24.92 -8.75
N GLU A 683 4.68 23.83 -8.41
CA GLU A 683 6.14 23.69 -8.46
C GLU A 683 6.65 23.05 -9.76
N LYS A 684 7.88 23.42 -10.16
CA LYS A 684 8.53 22.81 -11.31
C LYS A 684 8.70 21.31 -11.12
N SER A 685 8.36 20.56 -12.17
CA SER A 685 8.61 19.13 -12.32
C SER A 685 9.49 18.88 -13.54
N ALA A 686 10.02 17.66 -13.71
CA ALA A 686 10.79 17.30 -14.90
C ALA A 686 10.77 15.81 -15.21
N LEU A 687 11.22 15.47 -16.42
CA LEU A 687 11.67 14.12 -16.78
C LEU A 687 13.21 14.09 -16.79
N VAL A 688 13.80 13.06 -16.19
CA VAL A 688 15.25 12.84 -16.19
C VAL A 688 15.57 11.58 -16.99
N ILE A 689 16.48 11.71 -17.94
CA ILE A 689 16.93 10.61 -18.82
C ILE A 689 18.33 10.21 -18.38
N VAL A 690 18.52 8.92 -18.15
CA VAL A 690 19.80 8.30 -17.75
C VAL A 690 20.28 7.38 -18.86
N ASP A 691 21.56 7.48 -19.19
CA ASP A 691 22.25 6.56 -20.09
C ASP A 691 22.49 5.23 -19.35
N ASP A 692 21.82 4.14 -19.75
CA ASP A 692 21.84 2.85 -19.02
C ASP A 692 23.27 2.31 -18.90
N LYS A 693 24.04 2.37 -19.99
CA LYS A 693 25.40 1.81 -20.06
C LYS A 693 26.37 2.48 -19.10
N THR A 694 26.24 3.79 -18.89
CA THR A 694 27.16 4.57 -18.06
C THR A 694 26.61 4.95 -16.69
N LEU A 695 25.29 4.82 -16.48
CA LEU A 695 24.55 5.29 -15.31
C LEU A 695 24.74 6.79 -15.01
N LYS A 696 24.88 7.58 -16.08
CA LYS A 696 25.04 9.04 -16.01
C LYS A 696 23.79 9.75 -16.54
N LEU A 697 23.58 10.97 -16.05
CA LEU A 697 22.62 11.91 -16.63
C LEU A 697 22.89 12.08 -18.14
N LYS A 698 21.85 11.90 -18.94
CA LYS A 698 21.84 12.04 -20.41
C LYS A 698 21.16 13.32 -20.84
N ALA A 699 19.98 13.60 -20.27
CA ALA A 699 19.18 14.80 -20.54
C ALA A 699 18.17 15.05 -19.41
N VAL A 700 17.63 16.27 -19.35
CA VAL A 700 16.50 16.67 -18.52
C VAL A 700 15.47 17.36 -19.41
N ILE A 701 14.18 17.13 -19.18
CA ILE A 701 13.07 17.85 -19.80
C ILE A 701 12.30 18.55 -18.67
N ASP A 702 12.51 19.86 -18.52
CA ASP A 702 11.94 20.73 -17.48
C ASP A 702 11.03 21.83 -18.07
N ASP A 703 10.46 21.56 -19.25
CA ASP A 703 9.53 22.46 -19.95
C ASP A 703 8.31 22.80 -19.05
N PRO A 704 7.86 24.07 -18.98
CA PRO A 704 6.73 24.49 -18.14
C PRO A 704 5.41 23.74 -18.38
N ARG A 705 5.25 23.09 -19.54
CA ARG A 705 4.09 22.24 -19.86
C ARG A 705 4.14 20.87 -19.17
N ILE A 706 5.28 20.45 -18.62
CA ILE A 706 5.44 19.17 -17.91
C ILE A 706 4.97 19.34 -16.46
N VAL A 707 3.66 19.52 -16.30
CA VAL A 707 2.99 19.66 -14.99
C VAL A 707 2.71 18.29 -14.39
N THR A 708 3.25 18.01 -13.19
CA THR A 708 3.01 16.75 -12.44
C THR A 708 3.20 15.45 -13.27
N PRO A 709 4.35 15.26 -13.94
CA PRO A 709 4.64 14.05 -14.70
C PRO A 709 4.66 12.83 -13.78
N THR A 710 3.96 11.76 -14.15
CA THR A 710 3.91 10.52 -13.34
C THR A 710 4.18 9.30 -14.20
N GLY A 711 3.14 8.64 -14.73
CA GLY A 711 3.25 7.51 -15.63
C GLY A 711 3.90 7.88 -16.97
N LYS A 712 4.82 7.04 -17.45
CA LYS A 712 5.50 7.12 -18.74
C LYS A 712 5.36 5.78 -19.43
N PHE A 713 4.98 5.77 -20.70
CA PHE A 713 4.76 4.55 -21.46
C PHE A 713 5.45 4.70 -22.81
N ASN A 714 6.55 3.97 -23.01
CA ASN A 714 7.19 3.90 -24.32
C ASN A 714 6.32 3.04 -25.25
N VAL A 715 6.08 3.51 -26.48
CA VAL A 715 5.17 2.83 -27.42
C VAL A 715 5.61 1.38 -27.66
N ASN A 716 6.84 1.14 -28.11
CA ASN A 716 7.29 -0.22 -28.41
C ASN A 716 7.23 -1.13 -27.18
N ASN A 717 7.74 -0.67 -26.02
CA ASN A 717 7.80 -1.49 -24.81
C ASN A 717 6.42 -1.77 -24.18
N THR A 718 5.39 -0.99 -24.54
CA THR A 718 4.01 -1.20 -24.08
C THR A 718 3.18 -2.04 -25.06
N VAL A 719 3.42 -1.89 -26.38
CA VAL A 719 2.89 -2.79 -27.41
C VAL A 719 3.40 -4.21 -27.20
N ASP A 720 4.72 -4.35 -27.09
CA ASP A 720 5.41 -5.64 -27.04
C ASP A 720 5.53 -6.22 -25.62
N ASP A 721 4.96 -5.60 -24.58
CA ASP A 721 5.05 -6.04 -23.18
C ASP A 721 6.50 -6.36 -22.73
N VAL A 722 7.41 -5.38 -22.83
CA VAL A 722 8.83 -5.49 -22.48
C VAL A 722 9.15 -4.71 -21.20
N TYR A 723 9.62 -5.38 -20.13
CA TYR A 723 9.93 -4.80 -18.82
C TYR A 723 10.80 -5.69 -17.91
#